data_AF-A0A166V114-F1
#
_entry.id   AF-A0A166V114-F1
#
_cell.length_a   1.000
_cell.length_b   1.000
_cell.length_c   1.000
_cell.angle_alpha   90.00
_cell.angle_beta   90.00
_cell.angle_gamma   90.00
#
_symmetry.space_group_name_H-M   'P 1'
#
loop_
_entity.id
_entity.type
_entity.pdbx_description
1 polymer ?
#
loop_
_entity_poly.entity_id
_entity_poly.type
_entity_poly.pdbx_seq_one_letter_code
_entity_poly.pdbx_strand_id
1 'polypeptide(L)'
;MKTLVLLITFLALTGCGGGSDSNSNVAPENSSSDSPTSSTGNNTGSQPGDNNEQPDNTDDTNNDQDSGTQDDIGVAPIVDVKTPGNIVRKGATIVIDSVITGDSSELTYVWTQIAGPAATLVNSNSPSLTVILPETSSPNQDDLVFALTVTNNEGLSTYTEATIESVNAMSELQAASLLQQGTLGPTYAEIQSAAGKSEEEWINEQLEMQTTYHMPFLENYPDKEQPNHINRIDAWWKASINAPDQLRQRVAFALSEIFVVSDANSALRGEPEGMTTYYDMLLKNAFGNFRTLLESVTLSPVMGVYLSHLGNEKADLEKNIRPDENYAREVMQLFTIGLDELNLDGTKKLDNDGNAIPTYSQTEIGGFAKVFTGWTFAYSARWNRPSKNYTLPMQPFSEYHSSQEKHLLNNEVIPAGTGAEESMQLALDNLFMHPNVAPFISKQLIQRLVKSNPTPAYVQRIALIFNDNGTGTRGDMAAVVKAILLDDEARKYSSVFEHSGKIKEPILTKLHFWRTLNAASQLNRYYTWNLQSTYGQGPLLSPSVFNFFRPDHKPSELLNSGLVAPELQIATDSNMISTTNGHYSDLIWRMAERKNTLNPNTIYMYGAAQISILESAGLQALLDHYNIVYFAGSMSDATRNALVDLDSYFLNRSPADRVSQLLYMVSLSPDFNYQN
;
A
#
# COMPACT_ATOMS: atom_id res chain seq x y z
N MET A 1 -36.84 22.03 -23.08
CA MET A 1 -37.83 21.26 -23.85
C MET A 1 -37.15 20.68 -25.09
N LYS A 2 -36.83 19.37 -25.11
CA LYS A 2 -36.21 18.62 -26.26
C LYS A 2 -34.82 19.12 -26.73
N THR A 3 -33.85 18.35 -27.22
CA THR A 3 -33.41 16.91 -27.18
C THR A 3 -31.91 16.94 -27.63
N LEU A 4 -30.97 16.06 -27.29
CA LEU A 4 -30.66 14.70 -27.81
C LEU A 4 -29.19 14.39 -27.36
N VAL A 5 -28.60 13.23 -27.02
CA VAL A 5 -28.90 11.77 -27.01
C VAL A 5 -28.18 10.93 -28.11
N LEU A 6 -27.22 10.08 -27.69
CA LEU A 6 -26.48 9.03 -28.45
C LEU A 6 -25.46 9.53 -29.53
N LEU A 7 -24.53 8.73 -30.09
CA LEU A 7 -24.52 7.26 -30.32
C LEU A 7 -23.10 6.61 -30.35
N ILE A 8 -23.00 5.30 -30.08
CA ILE A 8 -21.83 4.40 -30.24
C ILE A 8 -22.21 3.28 -31.25
N THR A 9 -21.26 2.65 -31.99
CA THR A 9 -21.16 1.21 -32.42
C THR A 9 -20.41 1.00 -33.77
N PHE A 10 -20.00 -0.24 -34.08
CA PHE A 10 -19.48 -0.85 -35.34
C PHE A 10 -17.94 -0.85 -35.57
N LEU A 11 -17.29 -1.90 -36.13
CA LEU A 11 -17.56 -3.37 -36.20
C LEU A 11 -16.26 -4.10 -36.66
N ALA A 12 -16.20 -5.43 -36.60
CA ALA A 12 -15.07 -6.27 -37.07
C ALA A 12 -15.29 -6.88 -38.48
N LEU A 13 -14.24 -7.46 -39.12
CA LEU A 13 -14.28 -8.75 -39.87
C LEU A 13 -12.92 -9.22 -40.51
N THR A 14 -12.49 -10.44 -40.13
CA THR A 14 -11.79 -11.53 -40.89
C THR A 14 -10.62 -11.34 -41.87
N GLY A 15 -9.60 -12.22 -41.70
CA GLY A 15 -8.98 -13.03 -42.78
C GLY A 15 -7.50 -12.77 -43.13
N CYS A 16 -6.75 -13.69 -43.76
CA CYS A 16 -6.86 -15.16 -43.85
C CYS A 16 -5.57 -15.78 -44.45
N GLY A 17 -5.10 -16.94 -43.97
CA GLY A 17 -3.99 -17.73 -44.54
C GLY A 17 -2.56 -17.18 -44.34
N GLY A 18 -1.49 -17.98 -44.52
CA GLY A 18 -1.46 -19.44 -44.75
C GLY A 18 -0.10 -19.97 -45.26
N GLY A 19 0.41 -21.03 -44.64
CA GLY A 19 1.63 -21.79 -45.00
C GLY A 19 2.96 -21.06 -44.82
N SER A 20 4.13 -21.71 -44.92
CA SER A 20 4.55 -23.09 -44.60
C SER A 20 6.07 -23.18 -44.81
N ASP A 21 6.73 -24.20 -44.25
CA ASP A 21 8.10 -24.66 -44.61
C ASP A 21 9.27 -23.69 -44.31
N SER A 22 10.53 -24.11 -44.13
CA SER A 22 11.13 -25.38 -43.67
C SER A 22 12.63 -25.14 -43.36
N ASN A 23 13.33 -26.18 -42.86
CA ASN A 23 14.78 -26.25 -42.59
C ASN A 23 15.30 -25.33 -41.45
N SER A 24 15.98 -25.79 -40.40
CA SER A 24 17.00 -26.84 -40.17
C SER A 24 18.45 -26.41 -40.40
N ASN A 25 19.18 -26.20 -39.30
CA ASN A 25 20.50 -26.79 -39.01
C ASN A 25 20.83 -26.48 -37.54
N VAL A 26 20.97 -27.48 -36.66
CA VAL A 26 22.14 -28.37 -36.47
C VAL A 26 23.24 -27.67 -35.67
N ALA A 27 23.51 -28.20 -34.48
CA ALA A 27 24.59 -27.79 -33.58
C ALA A 27 25.96 -28.31 -34.06
N PRO A 28 27.03 -28.09 -33.27
CA PRO A 28 27.60 -29.26 -32.61
C PRO A 28 27.68 -29.13 -31.07
N GLU A 29 27.77 -30.30 -30.44
CA GLU A 29 27.91 -30.50 -29.00
C GLU A 29 29.40 -30.48 -28.54
N ASN A 30 29.59 -30.77 -27.25
CA ASN A 30 30.81 -31.28 -26.60
C ASN A 30 31.94 -30.30 -26.27
N SER A 31 32.61 -30.44 -25.11
CA SER A 31 32.29 -31.23 -23.89
C SER A 31 33.24 -30.86 -22.73
N SER A 32 32.91 -31.32 -21.51
CA SER A 32 33.83 -31.87 -20.48
C SER A 32 35.10 -31.10 -20.03
N SER A 33 35.48 -31.06 -18.74
CA SER A 33 34.85 -31.53 -17.49
C SER A 33 35.73 -31.11 -16.28
N ASP A 34 35.29 -31.49 -15.07
CA ASP A 34 36.11 -31.79 -13.88
C ASP A 34 36.82 -30.67 -13.09
N SER A 35 36.32 -30.49 -11.87
CA SER A 35 36.97 -29.97 -10.66
C SER A 35 37.94 -31.02 -10.06
N PRO A 36 38.47 -30.90 -8.80
CA PRO A 36 38.68 -29.76 -7.91
C PRO A 36 40.12 -29.76 -7.29
N THR A 37 40.26 -29.14 -6.10
CA THR A 37 41.29 -29.30 -5.02
C THR A 37 42.21 -28.10 -4.75
N SER A 38 43.03 -28.18 -3.69
CA SER A 38 43.23 -27.09 -2.74
C SER A 38 44.66 -26.97 -2.18
N SER A 39 44.87 -25.85 -1.45
CA SER A 39 45.68 -25.73 -0.21
C SER A 39 47.03 -24.98 -0.22
N THR A 40 47.19 -24.18 0.84
CA THR A 40 48.43 -23.72 1.53
C THR A 40 49.47 -22.82 0.84
N GLY A 41 49.85 -21.76 1.57
CA GLY A 41 51.06 -20.96 1.42
C GLY A 41 51.24 -20.06 2.66
N ASN A 42 52.45 -19.95 3.21
CA ASN A 42 52.75 -19.27 4.49
C ASN A 42 54.21 -18.76 4.51
N ASN A 43 54.50 -17.62 5.19
CA ASN A 43 55.82 -17.03 5.61
C ASN A 43 55.87 -15.49 5.49
N THR A 44 56.72 -14.68 6.15
CA THR A 44 57.37 -14.67 7.51
C THR A 44 58.22 -13.39 7.70
N GLY A 45 58.34 -12.87 8.94
CA GLY A 45 59.49 -12.09 9.44
C GLY A 45 59.51 -10.57 9.18
N SER A 46 60.38 -9.75 9.82
CA SER A 46 61.30 -9.96 10.98
C SER A 46 61.75 -8.59 11.59
N GLN A 47 62.41 -8.60 12.76
CA GLN A 47 62.83 -7.41 13.56
C GLN A 47 64.31 -6.94 13.29
N PRO A 48 65.10 -6.35 14.24
CA PRO A 48 65.20 -4.90 14.55
C PRO A 48 66.66 -4.36 14.64
N GLY A 49 66.83 -3.16 15.23
CA GLY A 49 68.09 -2.63 15.80
C GLY A 49 67.92 -1.20 16.35
N ASP A 50 68.75 -0.66 17.26
CA ASP A 50 69.88 -1.25 18.01
C ASP A 50 70.35 -0.30 19.16
N ASN A 51 70.95 -0.84 20.25
CA ASN A 51 71.93 -0.25 21.24
C ASN A 51 71.71 1.16 21.89
N ASN A 52 72.19 1.55 23.08
CA ASN A 52 72.76 0.97 24.34
C ASN A 52 72.74 2.16 25.41
N GLU A 53 73.30 2.26 26.64
CA GLU A 53 74.18 1.48 27.55
C GLU A 53 73.97 1.95 29.05
N GLN A 54 74.96 1.78 29.94
CA GLN A 54 75.06 2.06 31.39
C GLN A 54 75.62 3.51 31.71
N PRO A 55 75.91 3.97 32.98
CA PRO A 55 76.02 3.26 34.27
C PRO A 55 75.47 3.94 35.57
N ASP A 56 75.50 3.14 36.66
CA ASP A 56 75.86 3.46 38.07
C ASP A 56 75.02 4.35 39.02
N ASN A 57 75.38 4.21 40.32
CA ASN A 57 74.68 4.67 41.52
C ASN A 57 75.67 5.20 42.58
N THR A 58 75.48 6.41 43.13
CA THR A 58 76.11 6.85 44.40
C THR A 58 75.54 8.17 44.97
N ASP A 59 75.39 8.19 46.30
CA ASP A 59 75.68 9.28 47.25
C ASP A 59 75.12 10.73 47.12
N ASP A 60 74.11 11.00 47.96
CA ASP A 60 74.23 11.84 49.18
C ASP A 60 73.54 13.23 49.28
N THR A 61 73.17 13.56 50.52
CA THR A 61 72.73 14.85 51.12
C THR A 61 71.40 15.49 50.72
N ASN A 62 70.57 15.73 51.75
CA ASN A 62 69.51 16.75 51.75
C ASN A 62 70.11 18.17 51.56
N ASN A 63 69.35 19.11 50.99
CA ASN A 63 68.67 20.11 51.85
C ASN A 63 67.53 20.86 51.15
N ASP A 64 66.72 21.51 51.99
CA ASP A 64 65.74 22.58 51.72
C ASP A 64 64.47 22.25 50.94
N GLN A 65 63.36 22.79 51.45
CA GLN A 65 62.03 22.70 50.90
C GLN A 65 61.73 23.95 50.06
N ASP A 66 60.95 23.79 49.00
CA ASP A 66 59.98 24.82 48.60
C ASP A 66 58.59 24.18 48.44
N SER A 67 57.54 24.96 48.63
CA SER A 67 56.18 24.48 48.78
C SER A 67 55.53 24.14 47.44
N GLY A 68 55.11 22.88 47.32
CA GLY A 68 54.31 22.40 46.20
C GLY A 68 53.61 21.09 46.57
N THR A 69 52.52 21.18 47.35
CA THR A 69 51.50 20.13 47.27
C THR A 69 50.95 20.17 45.86
N GLN A 70 51.35 19.20 45.04
CA GLN A 70 50.60 18.88 43.84
C GLN A 70 49.26 18.36 44.33
N ASP A 71 48.25 19.24 44.34
CA ASP A 71 46.89 18.86 44.68
C ASP A 71 46.52 17.67 43.80
N ASP A 72 46.10 16.57 44.43
CA ASP A 72 45.57 15.41 43.71
C ASP A 72 44.19 15.84 43.20
N ILE A 73 44.16 16.38 41.98
CA ILE A 73 42.93 16.88 41.37
C ILE A 73 42.09 15.65 41.08
N GLY A 74 41.16 15.38 41.99
CA GLY A 74 40.28 14.21 41.98
C GLY A 74 39.63 13.97 40.61
N VAL A 75 39.30 12.71 40.34
CA VAL A 75 38.78 12.28 39.05
C VAL A 75 37.29 12.00 39.19
N ALA A 76 36.47 12.75 38.46
CA ALA A 76 35.02 12.50 38.37
C ALA A 76 34.76 11.05 37.90
N PRO A 77 33.73 10.37 38.45
CA PRO A 77 33.49 8.96 38.15
C PRO A 77 33.24 8.76 36.65
N ILE A 78 33.82 7.73 36.01
CA ILE A 78 33.52 7.44 34.61
C ILE A 78 32.20 6.68 34.57
N VAL A 79 31.17 7.32 34.01
CA VAL A 79 29.78 6.81 33.96
C VAL A 79 29.39 6.55 32.52
N ASP A 80 28.85 5.37 32.27
CA ASP A 80 28.10 5.01 31.06
C ASP A 80 26.68 4.57 31.45
N VAL A 81 25.74 4.54 30.50
CA VAL A 81 24.33 4.20 30.75
C VAL A 81 23.88 3.04 29.87
N LYS A 82 23.41 1.98 30.52
CA LYS A 82 22.86 0.80 29.87
C LYS A 82 21.34 0.83 29.90
N THR A 83 20.73 1.12 28.75
CA THR A 83 19.30 0.95 28.51
C THR A 83 18.96 -0.55 28.29
N PRO A 84 17.68 -0.95 28.34
CA PRO A 84 17.27 -2.32 28.02
C PRO A 84 17.16 -2.59 26.51
N GLY A 85 17.52 -1.61 25.68
CA GLY A 85 17.33 -1.56 24.23
C GLY A 85 17.03 -0.12 23.80
N ASN A 86 17.10 0.16 22.49
CA ASN A 86 16.75 1.48 21.94
C ASN A 86 15.23 1.67 21.93
N ILE A 87 14.52 0.67 21.39
CA ILE A 87 13.06 0.67 21.24
C ILE A 87 12.40 -0.14 22.35
N VAL A 88 11.38 0.44 22.99
CA VAL A 88 10.58 -0.15 24.07
C VAL A 88 9.09 0.11 23.85
N ARG A 89 8.20 -0.65 24.52
CA ARG A 89 6.75 -0.48 24.37
C ARG A 89 6.18 0.56 25.32
N LYS A 90 5.24 1.38 24.85
CA LYS A 90 4.43 2.30 25.67
C LYS A 90 3.73 1.53 26.81
N GLY A 91 3.59 2.16 27.97
CA GLY A 91 3.10 1.50 29.19
C GLY A 91 4.07 0.51 29.87
N ALA A 92 5.20 0.14 29.24
CA ALA A 92 6.11 -0.84 29.84
C ALA A 92 6.86 -0.29 31.06
N THR A 93 7.14 -1.19 32.02
CA THR A 93 8.14 -0.95 33.06
C THR A 93 9.49 -1.41 32.55
N ILE A 94 10.48 -0.51 32.57
CA ILE A 94 11.84 -0.73 32.08
C ILE A 94 12.86 -0.40 33.17
N VAL A 95 14.11 -0.84 32.98
CA VAL A 95 15.23 -0.56 33.88
C VAL A 95 16.38 0.06 33.09
N ILE A 96 16.99 1.10 33.65
CA ILE A 96 18.16 1.79 33.11
C ILE A 96 19.26 1.71 34.17
N ASP A 97 20.38 1.06 33.85
CA ASP A 97 21.49 0.84 34.78
C ASP A 97 22.65 1.80 34.48
N SER A 98 23.23 2.43 35.51
CA SER A 98 24.52 3.11 35.42
C SER A 98 25.66 2.10 35.45
N VAL A 99 26.61 2.23 34.54
CA VAL A 99 27.85 1.44 34.52
C VAL A 99 29.01 2.35 34.94
N ILE A 100 29.62 2.05 36.08
CA ILE A 100 30.75 2.82 36.63
C ILE A 100 32.06 2.13 36.26
N THR A 101 33.05 2.90 35.80
CA THR A 101 34.42 2.44 35.57
C THR A 101 35.40 3.23 36.44
N GLY A 102 36.23 2.54 37.22
CA GLY A 102 37.16 3.16 38.17
C GLY A 102 36.72 2.96 39.63
N ASP A 103 36.90 3.98 40.47
CA ASP A 103 36.37 3.95 41.84
C ASP A 103 34.82 3.98 41.82
N SER A 104 34.22 3.29 42.78
CA SER A 104 32.77 3.15 42.96
C SER A 104 32.35 3.34 44.42
N SER A 105 33.27 3.75 45.29
CA SER A 105 32.99 4.08 46.69
C SER A 105 32.25 5.41 46.82
N GLU A 106 31.31 5.46 47.78
CA GLU A 106 30.59 6.67 48.23
C GLU A 106 29.90 7.51 47.13
N LEU A 107 29.60 6.91 45.97
CA LEU A 107 28.91 7.58 44.86
C LEU A 107 27.45 7.92 45.19
N THR A 108 27.03 9.13 44.81
CA THR A 108 25.65 9.60 44.85
C THR A 108 25.09 9.73 43.43
N TYR A 109 23.81 9.40 43.25
CA TYR A 109 23.15 9.30 41.94
C TYR A 109 21.93 10.23 41.90
N VAL A 110 21.72 10.92 40.77
CA VAL A 110 20.53 11.72 40.50
C VAL A 110 20.08 11.47 39.06
N TRP A 111 18.96 10.77 38.91
CA TRP A 111 18.27 10.59 37.63
C TRP A 111 17.14 11.61 37.46
N THR A 112 17.03 12.17 36.27
CA THR A 112 15.94 13.08 35.87
C THR A 112 15.47 12.76 34.45
N GLN A 113 14.18 12.91 34.18
CA GLN A 113 13.69 12.98 32.80
C GLN A 113 13.82 14.43 32.33
N ILE A 114 14.41 14.65 31.15
CA ILE A 114 14.61 15.99 30.58
C ILE A 114 13.82 16.23 29.29
N ALA A 115 13.38 15.17 28.60
CA ALA A 115 12.50 15.28 27.42
C ALA A 115 11.56 14.07 27.29
N GLY A 116 10.54 14.22 26.43
CA GLY A 116 9.52 13.20 26.14
C GLY A 116 8.28 13.25 27.04
N PRO A 117 7.28 12.39 26.80
CA PRO A 117 6.10 12.25 27.66
C PRO A 117 6.47 11.83 29.08
N ALA A 118 5.81 12.41 30.09
CA ALA A 118 6.18 12.22 31.49
C ALA A 118 6.04 10.75 31.94
N ALA A 119 7.16 10.14 32.33
CA ALA A 119 7.25 8.79 32.87
C ALA A 119 7.36 8.79 34.40
N THR A 120 6.96 7.69 35.05
CA THR A 120 7.11 7.54 36.50
C THR A 120 8.50 6.98 36.83
N LEU A 121 9.32 7.78 37.52
CA LEU A 121 10.66 7.39 37.95
C LEU A 121 10.63 6.75 39.34
N VAL A 122 11.24 5.57 39.49
CA VAL A 122 11.40 4.84 40.74
C VAL A 122 12.88 4.51 40.94
N ASN A 123 13.38 4.68 42.17
CA ASN A 123 14.81 4.57 42.50
C ASN A 123 15.71 5.60 41.77
N SER A 124 15.20 6.81 41.53
CA SER A 124 15.93 7.90 40.84
C SER A 124 17.17 8.44 41.58
N ASN A 125 17.50 7.89 42.75
CA ASN A 125 18.69 8.16 43.54
C ASN A 125 19.61 6.92 43.70
N SER A 126 19.47 5.93 42.82
CA SER A 126 20.19 4.65 42.85
C SER A 126 20.98 4.39 41.56
N PRO A 127 21.93 3.43 41.55
CA PRO A 127 22.64 3.00 40.33
C PRO A 127 21.74 2.38 39.26
N SER A 128 20.53 1.95 39.62
CA SER A 128 19.56 1.33 38.73
C SER A 128 18.22 2.07 38.86
N LEU A 129 17.81 2.73 37.79
CA LEU A 129 16.56 3.47 37.68
C LEU A 129 15.49 2.54 37.10
N THR A 130 14.34 2.45 37.75
CA THR A 130 13.15 1.82 37.17
C THR A 130 12.24 2.92 36.63
N VAL A 131 11.86 2.81 35.35
CA VAL A 131 10.96 3.76 34.68
C VAL A 131 9.69 3.04 34.28
N ILE A 132 8.54 3.58 34.67
CA ILE A 132 7.24 3.15 34.14
C ILE A 132 6.85 4.17 33.06
N LEU A 133 6.85 3.73 31.81
CA LEU A 133 6.52 4.55 30.65
C LEU A 133 5.01 4.84 30.62
N PRO A 134 4.57 6.01 30.12
CA PRO A 134 3.15 6.30 30.00
C PRO A 134 2.47 5.42 28.95
N GLU A 135 1.21 5.05 29.21
CA GLU A 135 0.31 4.50 28.20
C GLU A 135 -0.21 5.65 27.32
N THR A 136 0.47 5.96 26.21
CA THR A 136 0.00 6.96 25.23
C THR A 136 -0.71 6.25 24.07
N SER A 137 -1.99 6.59 23.85
CA SER A 137 -2.75 6.11 22.69
C SER A 137 -2.41 6.95 21.46
N SER A 138 -1.22 6.74 20.88
CA SER A 138 -0.75 7.42 19.67
C SER A 138 0.22 6.49 18.92
N PRO A 139 0.19 6.45 17.57
CA PRO A 139 0.96 5.47 16.79
C PRO A 139 2.42 5.91 16.65
N ASN A 140 2.66 7.20 16.79
CA ASN A 140 3.95 7.87 16.65
C ASN A 140 4.93 7.37 17.72
N GLN A 141 6.21 7.33 17.37
CA GLN A 141 7.29 7.16 18.33
C GLN A 141 7.31 8.34 19.32
N ASP A 142 7.40 8.04 20.61
CA ASP A 142 7.64 9.00 21.69
C ASP A 142 9.11 8.87 22.13
N ASP A 143 9.93 9.90 21.92
CA ASP A 143 11.33 9.90 22.39
C ASP A 143 11.41 10.43 23.83
N LEU A 144 11.90 9.61 24.76
CA LEU A 144 12.14 9.99 26.16
C LEU A 144 13.65 10.09 26.41
N VAL A 145 14.09 11.19 27.03
CA VAL A 145 15.51 11.39 27.39
C VAL A 145 15.65 11.48 28.90
N PHE A 146 16.51 10.63 29.44
CA PHE A 146 16.83 10.55 30.87
C PHE A 146 18.28 10.94 31.10
N ALA A 147 18.52 11.91 31.98
CA ALA A 147 19.84 12.35 32.38
C ALA A 147 20.20 11.77 33.75
N LEU A 148 21.43 11.26 33.85
CA LEU A 148 22.07 10.82 35.08
C LEU A 148 23.20 11.79 35.44
N THR A 149 23.20 12.26 36.69
CA THR A 149 24.38 12.82 37.35
C THR A 149 24.88 11.86 38.41
N VAL A 150 26.15 11.47 38.37
CA VAL A 150 26.83 10.73 39.45
C VAL A 150 27.91 11.60 40.05
N THR A 151 27.96 11.71 41.38
CA THR A 151 28.93 12.56 42.09
C THR A 151 29.66 11.75 43.15
N ASN A 152 31.00 11.86 43.20
CA ASN A 152 31.83 11.20 44.20
C ASN A 152 31.84 11.96 45.55
N ASN A 153 32.54 11.42 46.55
CA ASN A 153 32.68 12.02 47.88
C ASN A 153 33.53 13.32 47.89
N GLU A 154 34.34 13.57 46.86
CA GLU A 154 35.07 14.83 46.63
C GLU A 154 34.17 15.94 46.06
N GLY A 155 32.94 15.61 45.65
CA GLY A 155 31.99 16.55 45.04
C GLY A 155 32.15 16.70 43.53
N LEU A 156 32.89 15.81 42.87
CA LEU A 156 33.11 15.82 41.43
C LEU A 156 32.04 14.99 40.71
N SER A 157 31.36 15.62 39.76
CA SER A 157 30.20 15.07 39.06
C SER A 157 30.49 14.73 37.60
N THR A 158 29.96 13.59 37.15
CA THR A 158 29.82 13.24 35.73
C THR A 158 28.34 13.26 35.35
N TYR A 159 28.04 13.87 34.20
CA TYR A 159 26.71 13.97 33.62
C TYR A 159 26.65 13.16 32.31
N THR A 160 25.58 12.40 32.11
CA THR A 160 25.36 11.60 30.90
C THR A 160 23.85 11.45 30.62
N GLU A 161 23.49 11.24 29.36
CA GLU A 161 22.10 11.15 28.88
C GLU A 161 21.86 9.80 28.17
N ALA A 162 20.64 9.28 28.31
CA ALA A 162 20.16 8.14 27.54
C ALA A 162 18.78 8.43 26.94
N THR A 163 18.70 8.33 25.61
CA THR A 163 17.45 8.39 24.85
C THR A 163 16.85 6.99 24.74
N ILE A 164 15.52 6.90 24.87
CA ILE A 164 14.73 5.69 24.74
C ILE A 164 13.52 5.97 23.85
N GLU A 165 13.38 5.18 22.79
CA GLU A 165 12.34 5.29 21.77
C GLU A 165 11.13 4.45 22.21
N SER A 166 9.99 5.08 22.52
CA SER A 166 8.80 4.38 22.99
C SER A 166 7.73 4.29 21.90
N VAL A 167 7.45 3.07 21.45
CA VAL A 167 6.50 2.78 20.36
C VAL A 167 5.27 2.04 20.88
N ASN A 168 4.16 2.13 20.14
CA ASN A 168 2.93 1.42 20.50
C ASN A 168 3.09 -0.11 20.43
N ALA A 169 2.17 -0.83 21.09
CA ALA A 169 1.95 -2.26 20.93
C ALA A 169 0.47 -2.47 20.62
N MET A 170 0.14 -2.79 19.37
CA MET A 170 -1.24 -3.00 18.93
C MET A 170 -1.90 -4.13 19.71
N SER A 171 -3.04 -3.85 20.35
CA SER A 171 -4.00 -4.89 20.70
C SER A 171 -4.53 -5.59 19.44
N GLU A 172 -5.10 -6.79 19.58
CA GLU A 172 -5.73 -7.51 18.45
C GLU A 172 -6.81 -6.66 17.74
N LEU A 173 -7.46 -5.71 18.44
CA LEU A 173 -8.43 -4.79 17.84
C LEU A 173 -7.78 -3.65 17.03
N GLN A 174 -6.67 -3.08 17.52
CA GLN A 174 -5.89 -2.09 16.75
C GLN A 174 -5.28 -2.73 15.49
N ALA A 175 -4.72 -3.93 15.64
CA ALA A 175 -4.23 -4.74 14.52
C ALA A 175 -5.36 -5.04 13.53
N ALA A 176 -6.53 -5.52 13.97
CA ALA A 176 -7.68 -5.74 13.09
C ALA A 176 -8.13 -4.45 12.37
N SER A 177 -8.14 -3.30 13.04
CA SER A 177 -8.49 -2.01 12.44
C SER A 177 -7.48 -1.55 11.38
N LEU A 178 -6.18 -1.72 11.64
CA LEU A 178 -5.12 -1.40 10.69
C LEU A 178 -5.20 -2.32 9.47
N LEU A 179 -5.25 -3.63 9.68
CA LEU A 179 -5.25 -4.63 8.62
C LEU A 179 -6.56 -4.63 7.82
N GLN A 180 -7.72 -4.24 8.37
CA GLN A 180 -8.93 -4.08 7.55
C GLN A 180 -8.79 -2.97 6.50
N GLN A 181 -8.13 -1.86 6.83
CA GLN A 181 -7.86 -0.77 5.87
C GLN A 181 -6.69 -1.15 4.93
N GLY A 182 -5.61 -1.70 5.50
CA GLY A 182 -4.34 -2.01 4.83
C GLY A 182 -4.22 -3.36 4.14
N THR A 183 -5.24 -4.25 4.13
CA THR A 183 -5.20 -5.54 3.40
C THR A 183 -6.44 -5.73 2.53
N LEU A 184 -6.49 -6.81 1.74
CA LEU A 184 -7.70 -7.21 1.02
C LEU A 184 -8.72 -7.97 1.90
N GLY A 185 -8.50 -8.02 3.22
CA GLY A 185 -9.38 -8.62 4.23
C GLY A 185 -8.55 -9.51 5.18
N PRO A 186 -8.41 -9.15 6.47
CA PRO A 186 -7.52 -9.88 7.37
C PRO A 186 -8.01 -11.28 7.73
N THR A 187 -7.08 -12.23 7.75
CA THR A 187 -7.25 -13.48 8.49
C THR A 187 -6.93 -13.26 9.98
N TYR A 188 -7.45 -14.13 10.85
CA TYR A 188 -7.13 -14.08 12.28
C TYR A 188 -5.62 -14.27 12.55
N ALA A 189 -4.94 -15.12 11.77
CA ALA A 189 -3.50 -15.36 11.93
C ALA A 189 -2.65 -14.09 11.62
N GLU A 190 -3.04 -13.30 10.62
CA GLU A 190 -2.37 -12.02 10.33
C GLU A 190 -2.62 -10.99 11.45
N ILE A 191 -3.84 -10.94 12.01
CA ILE A 191 -4.17 -10.08 13.17
C ILE A 191 -3.31 -10.46 14.38
N GLN A 192 -3.22 -11.76 14.70
CA GLN A 192 -2.41 -12.24 15.82
C GLN A 192 -0.90 -12.05 15.58
N SER A 193 -0.43 -12.10 14.32
CA SER A 193 0.97 -11.81 13.97
C SER A 193 1.31 -10.31 13.97
N ALA A 194 0.31 -9.43 13.87
CA ALA A 194 0.50 -7.98 13.95
C ALA A 194 0.34 -7.46 15.39
N ALA A 195 -0.48 -8.12 16.22
CA ALA A 195 -0.64 -7.78 17.62
C ALA A 195 0.70 -7.81 18.37
N GLY A 196 0.92 -6.83 19.25
CA GLY A 196 2.17 -6.60 19.97
C GLY A 196 3.24 -5.79 19.21
N LYS A 197 3.12 -5.65 17.89
CA LYS A 197 3.91 -4.69 17.09
C LYS A 197 3.28 -3.31 17.13
N SER A 198 4.01 -2.26 16.78
CA SER A 198 3.44 -0.96 16.46
C SER A 198 2.79 -0.99 15.08
N GLU A 199 1.87 -0.05 14.84
CA GLU A 199 1.27 0.17 13.53
C GLU A 199 2.36 0.41 12.45
N GLU A 200 3.44 1.10 12.82
CA GLU A 200 4.56 1.41 11.93
C GLU A 200 5.44 0.19 11.61
N GLU A 201 5.79 -0.66 12.59
CA GLU A 201 6.57 -1.87 12.35
C GLU A 201 5.88 -2.79 11.34
N TRP A 202 4.56 -2.99 11.47
CA TRP A 202 3.79 -3.81 10.52
C TRP A 202 3.76 -3.20 9.11
N ILE A 203 3.65 -1.87 8.99
CA ILE A 203 3.73 -1.19 7.68
C ILE A 203 5.14 -1.36 7.08
N ASN A 204 6.20 -1.14 7.86
CA ASN A 204 7.58 -1.26 7.38
C ASN A 204 7.86 -2.68 6.87
N GLU A 205 7.47 -3.72 7.61
CA GLU A 205 7.54 -5.12 7.15
C GLU A 205 6.82 -5.34 5.81
N GLN A 206 5.59 -4.81 5.67
CA GLN A 206 4.79 -4.94 4.45
C GLN A 206 5.38 -4.16 3.25
N LEU A 207 6.06 -3.03 3.49
CA LEU A 207 6.77 -2.26 2.46
C LEU A 207 7.98 -3.04 1.91
N GLU A 208 8.70 -3.74 2.79
CA GLU A 208 9.90 -4.54 2.46
C GLU A 208 9.57 -5.90 1.81
N MET A 209 8.38 -6.47 2.03
CA MET A 209 8.02 -7.77 1.45
C MET A 209 8.10 -7.81 -0.08
N GLN A 210 8.73 -8.88 -0.59
CA GLN A 210 8.86 -9.14 -2.02
C GLN A 210 7.48 -9.14 -2.71
N THR A 211 7.37 -8.41 -3.83
CA THR A 211 6.13 -8.29 -4.61
C THR A 211 5.63 -9.64 -5.14
N THR A 212 4.40 -10.01 -4.76
CA THR A 212 3.69 -11.15 -5.37
C THR A 212 3.01 -10.69 -6.65
N TYR A 213 3.68 -10.91 -7.78
CA TYR A 213 3.12 -10.67 -9.11
C TYR A 213 2.00 -11.68 -9.45
N HIS A 214 1.10 -11.26 -10.33
CA HIS A 214 -0.07 -12.00 -10.79
C HIS A 214 0.26 -12.86 -12.03
N MET A 215 1.21 -12.44 -12.87
CA MET A 215 1.65 -13.21 -14.05
C MET A 215 2.07 -14.67 -13.74
N PRO A 216 2.80 -14.99 -12.65
CA PRO A 216 3.10 -16.38 -12.28
C PRO A 216 1.88 -17.27 -12.03
N PHE A 217 0.69 -16.69 -11.80
CA PHE A 217 -0.56 -17.42 -11.60
C PHE A 217 -1.45 -17.48 -12.86
N LEU A 218 -1.05 -16.80 -13.96
CA LEU A 218 -1.75 -16.81 -15.26
C LEU A 218 -1.49 -18.13 -16.00
N GLU A 219 -2.05 -19.21 -15.47
CA GLU A 219 -1.85 -20.56 -15.97
C GLU A 219 -2.58 -20.81 -17.30
N ASN A 220 -1.91 -21.50 -18.22
CA ASN A 220 -2.56 -22.22 -19.31
C ASN A 220 -3.30 -23.44 -18.75
N TYR A 221 -4.57 -23.58 -19.10
CA TYR A 221 -5.42 -24.68 -18.63
C TYR A 221 -5.49 -25.81 -19.67
N PRO A 222 -5.89 -27.03 -19.24
CA PRO A 222 -6.01 -28.18 -20.15
C PRO A 222 -6.79 -27.85 -21.43
N ASP A 223 -6.28 -28.39 -22.55
CA ASP A 223 -6.81 -28.19 -23.89
C ASP A 223 -6.78 -26.72 -24.40
N LYS A 224 -5.89 -25.89 -23.85
CA LYS A 224 -5.63 -24.50 -24.30
C LYS A 224 -4.12 -24.21 -24.38
N GLU A 225 -3.69 -23.67 -25.51
CA GLU A 225 -2.30 -23.23 -25.75
C GLU A 225 -2.02 -21.80 -25.24
N GLN A 226 -3.08 -21.04 -24.93
CA GLN A 226 -3.05 -19.63 -24.56
C GLN A 226 -4.10 -19.34 -23.47
N PRO A 227 -3.82 -18.40 -22.53
CA PRO A 227 -4.76 -18.02 -21.51
C PRO A 227 -5.90 -17.17 -22.10
N ASN A 228 -6.99 -17.02 -21.35
CA ASN A 228 -8.10 -16.13 -21.71
C ASN A 228 -8.58 -15.30 -20.51
N HIS A 229 -9.61 -14.49 -20.73
CA HIS A 229 -10.25 -13.60 -19.76
C HIS A 229 -10.47 -14.22 -18.36
N ILE A 230 -10.96 -15.46 -18.25
CA ILE A 230 -11.19 -16.08 -16.93
C ILE A 230 -9.88 -16.47 -16.22
N ASN A 231 -8.80 -16.71 -16.97
CA ASN A 231 -7.51 -17.10 -16.40
C ASN A 231 -6.81 -15.90 -15.76
N ARG A 232 -7.01 -14.68 -16.27
CA ARG A 232 -6.60 -13.45 -15.58
C ARG A 232 -7.36 -13.25 -14.28
N ILE A 233 -8.68 -13.45 -14.28
CA ILE A 233 -9.52 -13.29 -13.09
C ILE A 233 -9.12 -14.33 -12.03
N ASP A 234 -8.87 -15.56 -12.45
CA ASP A 234 -8.33 -16.65 -11.61
C ASP A 234 -6.94 -16.34 -11.03
N ALA A 235 -6.01 -15.81 -11.85
CA ALA A 235 -4.70 -15.35 -11.40
C ALA A 235 -4.79 -14.25 -10.33
N TRP A 236 -5.69 -13.28 -10.54
CA TRP A 236 -5.96 -12.21 -9.58
C TRP A 236 -6.51 -12.76 -8.26
N TRP A 237 -7.45 -13.72 -8.30
CA TRP A 237 -7.91 -14.40 -7.08
C TRP A 237 -6.79 -15.15 -6.36
N LYS A 238 -6.00 -15.96 -7.07
CA LYS A 238 -4.87 -16.71 -6.50
C LYS A 238 -3.91 -15.80 -5.76
N ALA A 239 -3.49 -14.69 -6.37
CA ALA A 239 -2.62 -13.71 -5.75
C ALA A 239 -3.32 -12.97 -4.59
N SER A 240 -4.48 -12.35 -4.81
CA SER A 240 -5.18 -11.56 -3.80
C SER A 240 -5.53 -12.35 -2.54
N ILE A 241 -5.85 -13.64 -2.65
CA ILE A 241 -6.16 -14.52 -1.52
C ILE A 241 -4.89 -14.90 -0.74
N ASN A 242 -3.79 -15.23 -1.42
CA ASN A 242 -2.65 -15.96 -0.82
C ASN A 242 -1.34 -15.17 -0.70
N ALA A 243 -1.22 -14.00 -1.32
CA ALA A 243 -0.01 -13.17 -1.28
C ALA A 243 0.28 -12.62 0.14
N PRO A 244 1.52 -12.70 0.66
CA PRO A 244 1.89 -12.16 1.97
C PRO A 244 2.03 -10.63 1.99
N ASP A 245 2.38 -10.00 0.86
CA ASP A 245 2.50 -8.55 0.66
C ASP A 245 1.11 -7.88 0.51
N GLN A 246 0.18 -8.19 1.40
CA GLN A 246 -1.22 -7.77 1.35
C GLN A 246 -1.41 -6.26 1.22
N LEU A 247 -0.56 -5.44 1.84
CA LEU A 247 -0.59 -3.98 1.66
C LEU A 247 -0.28 -3.57 0.22
N ARG A 248 0.66 -4.25 -0.43
CA ARG A 248 1.01 -4.00 -1.84
C ARG A 248 -0.14 -4.40 -2.76
N GLN A 249 -0.78 -5.53 -2.48
CA GLN A 249 -1.98 -5.98 -3.20
C GLN A 249 -3.16 -5.01 -3.03
N ARG A 250 -3.38 -4.52 -1.80
CA ARG A 250 -4.42 -3.55 -1.44
C ARG A 250 -4.21 -2.18 -2.09
N VAL A 251 -2.97 -1.69 -2.11
CA VAL A 251 -2.60 -0.43 -2.77
C VAL A 251 -2.66 -0.58 -4.29
N ALA A 252 -2.16 -1.67 -4.89
CA ALA A 252 -2.29 -1.89 -6.33
C ALA A 252 -3.76 -1.98 -6.78
N PHE A 253 -4.65 -2.56 -5.96
CA PHE A 253 -6.09 -2.52 -6.21
C PHE A 253 -6.62 -1.08 -6.20
N ALA A 254 -6.30 -0.28 -5.16
CA ALA A 254 -6.65 1.14 -5.09
C ALA A 254 -6.09 1.96 -6.27
N LEU A 255 -4.87 1.67 -6.74
CA LEU A 255 -4.28 2.30 -7.91
C LEU A 255 -4.98 1.89 -9.21
N SER A 256 -5.48 0.65 -9.32
CA SER A 256 -6.28 0.21 -10.47
C SER A 256 -7.66 0.91 -10.57
N GLU A 257 -8.11 1.50 -9.46
CA GLU A 257 -9.32 2.34 -9.42
C GLU A 257 -9.07 3.80 -9.82
N ILE A 258 -7.82 4.26 -9.77
CA ILE A 258 -7.39 5.61 -10.17
C ILE A 258 -6.92 5.58 -11.62
N PHE A 259 -5.97 4.70 -11.95
CA PHE A 259 -5.45 4.48 -13.29
C PHE A 259 -6.29 3.40 -14.01
N VAL A 260 -7.51 3.78 -14.36
CA VAL A 260 -8.56 2.86 -14.81
C VAL A 260 -8.26 2.28 -16.20
N VAL A 261 -8.31 0.94 -16.31
CA VAL A 261 -8.45 0.19 -17.57
C VAL A 261 -9.54 -0.87 -17.43
N SER A 262 -10.08 -1.36 -18.56
CA SER A 262 -11.13 -2.39 -18.54
C SER A 262 -11.02 -3.39 -19.67
N ASP A 263 -11.27 -4.67 -19.36
CA ASP A 263 -11.50 -5.74 -20.34
C ASP A 263 -12.96 -6.24 -20.40
N ALA A 264 -13.91 -5.56 -19.73
CA ALA A 264 -15.30 -6.01 -19.68
C ALA A 264 -15.95 -6.09 -21.09
N ASN A 265 -15.77 -5.05 -21.91
CA ASN A 265 -16.32 -4.95 -23.27
C ASN A 265 -15.37 -4.24 -24.26
N SER A 266 -14.06 -4.25 -24.00
CA SER A 266 -13.04 -3.55 -24.80
C SER A 266 -12.26 -4.48 -25.73
N ALA A 267 -11.40 -3.91 -26.58
CA ALA A 267 -10.44 -4.66 -27.39
C ALA A 267 -9.41 -5.47 -26.56
N LEU A 268 -9.28 -5.19 -25.26
CA LEU A 268 -8.32 -5.83 -24.36
C LEU A 268 -8.79 -7.19 -23.83
N ARG A 269 -10.06 -7.58 -24.06
CA ARG A 269 -10.61 -8.86 -23.56
C ARG A 269 -9.96 -10.11 -24.15
N GLY A 270 -9.30 -9.97 -25.31
CA GLY A 270 -8.48 -11.02 -25.91
C GLY A 270 -7.03 -11.05 -25.43
N GLU A 271 -6.61 -10.11 -24.57
CA GLU A 271 -5.19 -9.79 -24.30
C GLU A 271 -4.82 -9.99 -22.80
N PRO A 272 -5.09 -11.17 -22.20
CA PRO A 272 -5.02 -11.38 -20.74
C PRO A 272 -3.60 -11.27 -20.18
N GLU A 273 -2.57 -11.61 -20.94
CA GLU A 273 -1.17 -11.40 -20.54
C GLU A 273 -0.89 -9.90 -20.36
N GLY A 274 -1.31 -9.08 -21.31
CA GLY A 274 -1.20 -7.62 -21.23
C GLY A 274 -1.93 -7.04 -20.02
N MET A 275 -3.20 -7.43 -19.83
CA MET A 275 -4.01 -7.00 -18.69
C MET A 275 -3.40 -7.45 -17.34
N THR A 276 -2.75 -8.61 -17.28
CA THR A 276 -2.00 -9.06 -16.09
C THR A 276 -0.73 -8.25 -15.89
N THR A 277 0.07 -8.01 -16.94
CA THR A 277 1.26 -7.16 -16.89
C THR A 277 0.93 -5.73 -16.46
N TYR A 278 -0.24 -5.21 -16.83
CA TYR A 278 -0.71 -3.91 -16.35
C TYR A 278 -0.90 -3.89 -14.83
N TYR A 279 -1.53 -4.93 -14.26
CA TYR A 279 -1.70 -5.05 -12.80
C TYR A 279 -0.36 -5.26 -12.09
N ASP A 280 0.56 -6.02 -12.69
CA ASP A 280 1.92 -6.22 -12.18
C ASP A 280 2.78 -4.94 -12.22
N MET A 281 2.55 -4.07 -13.19
CA MET A 281 3.13 -2.73 -13.23
C MET A 281 2.61 -1.85 -12.08
N LEU A 282 1.32 -1.94 -11.72
CA LEU A 282 0.77 -1.26 -10.54
C LEU A 282 1.35 -1.81 -9.23
N LEU A 283 1.50 -3.14 -9.11
CA LEU A 283 2.14 -3.79 -7.95
C LEU A 283 3.59 -3.38 -7.76
N LYS A 284 4.37 -3.36 -8.85
CA LYS A 284 5.77 -2.92 -8.86
C LYS A 284 5.90 -1.46 -8.38
N ASN A 285 5.02 -0.59 -8.85
CA ASN A 285 5.07 0.84 -8.56
C ASN A 285 4.28 1.26 -7.30
N ALA A 286 3.58 0.35 -6.61
CA ALA A 286 2.69 0.64 -5.49
C ALA A 286 3.35 1.43 -4.34
N PHE A 287 4.63 1.16 -4.08
CA PHE A 287 5.47 1.86 -3.10
C PHE A 287 6.67 2.56 -3.76
N GLY A 288 6.58 2.84 -5.07
CA GLY A 288 7.61 3.53 -5.84
C GLY A 288 7.41 5.05 -5.84
N ASN A 289 7.96 5.74 -6.84
CA ASN A 289 7.68 7.16 -7.05
C ASN A 289 6.46 7.34 -7.98
N PHE A 290 5.55 8.24 -7.62
CA PHE A 290 4.36 8.58 -8.42
C PHE A 290 4.70 9.01 -9.86
N ARG A 291 5.81 9.72 -10.08
CA ARG A 291 6.26 10.13 -11.41
C ARG A 291 6.67 8.93 -12.29
N THR A 292 7.24 7.89 -11.69
CA THR A 292 7.58 6.62 -12.36
C THR A 292 6.33 5.78 -12.63
N LEU A 293 5.37 5.77 -11.69
CA LEU A 293 4.05 5.15 -11.88
C LEU A 293 3.30 5.80 -13.05
N LEU A 294 3.24 7.13 -13.10
CA LEU A 294 2.56 7.87 -14.15
C LEU A 294 3.12 7.52 -15.55
N GLU A 295 4.44 7.52 -15.72
CA GLU A 295 5.08 7.12 -16.99
C GLU A 295 4.89 5.63 -17.32
N SER A 296 4.92 4.76 -16.31
CA SER A 296 4.63 3.33 -16.49
C SER A 296 3.19 3.08 -16.96
N VAL A 297 2.25 3.94 -16.55
CA VAL A 297 0.87 3.96 -17.06
C VAL A 297 0.80 4.58 -18.46
N THR A 298 1.44 5.73 -18.71
CA THR A 298 1.48 6.39 -20.02
C THR A 298 2.03 5.49 -21.12
N LEU A 299 3.13 4.79 -20.86
CA LEU A 299 3.75 3.88 -21.81
C LEU A 299 3.08 2.50 -21.87
N SER A 300 2.09 2.20 -21.03
CA SER A 300 1.44 0.89 -21.12
C SER A 300 0.62 0.78 -22.40
N PRO A 301 0.84 -0.24 -23.26
CA PRO A 301 -0.01 -0.48 -24.43
C PRO A 301 -1.45 -0.86 -24.06
N VAL A 302 -1.70 -1.31 -22.82
CA VAL A 302 -3.05 -1.55 -22.29
C VAL A 302 -3.79 -0.22 -22.11
N MET A 303 -3.16 0.75 -21.43
CA MET A 303 -3.70 2.11 -21.31
C MET A 303 -3.79 2.79 -22.68
N GLY A 304 -2.78 2.58 -23.53
CA GLY A 304 -2.73 3.06 -24.92
C GLY A 304 -3.92 2.64 -25.78
N VAL A 305 -4.40 1.39 -25.63
CA VAL A 305 -5.63 0.93 -26.28
C VAL A 305 -6.89 1.40 -25.56
N TYR A 306 -6.87 1.52 -24.23
CA TYR A 306 -8.06 1.93 -23.45
C TYR A 306 -8.42 3.41 -23.67
N LEU A 307 -7.42 4.30 -23.75
CA LEU A 307 -7.57 5.75 -23.93
C LEU A 307 -7.03 6.26 -25.28
N SER A 308 -6.98 5.36 -26.26
CA SER A 308 -6.75 5.63 -27.69
C SER A 308 -5.49 6.41 -28.09
N HIS A 309 -4.48 6.53 -27.23
CA HIS A 309 -3.18 7.10 -27.61
C HIS A 309 -2.18 6.12 -28.26
N LEU A 310 -2.44 4.80 -28.20
CA LEU A 310 -1.70 3.83 -29.04
C LEU A 310 -2.16 3.96 -30.49
N GLY A 311 -1.24 4.34 -31.38
CA GLY A 311 -1.55 4.62 -32.78
C GLY A 311 -2.11 6.02 -33.03
N ASN A 312 -2.08 6.91 -32.04
CA ASN A 312 -2.42 8.32 -32.21
C ASN A 312 -1.34 9.03 -33.04
N GLU A 313 -1.72 9.69 -34.13
CA GLU A 313 -0.80 10.32 -35.09
C GLU A 313 -0.95 11.84 -35.15
N LYS A 314 0.14 12.51 -35.50
CA LYS A 314 0.18 13.96 -35.70
C LYS A 314 -0.84 14.43 -36.74
N ALA A 315 -1.24 15.69 -36.62
CA ALA A 315 -2.19 16.32 -37.54
C ALA A 315 -1.72 16.23 -39.01
N ASP A 316 -2.62 15.83 -39.89
CA ASP A 316 -2.48 15.86 -41.34
C ASP A 316 -3.76 16.45 -41.93
N LEU A 317 -3.65 17.68 -42.45
CA LEU A 317 -4.80 18.44 -42.94
C LEU A 317 -5.33 17.92 -44.28
N GLU A 318 -4.52 17.25 -45.09
CA GLU A 318 -4.95 16.67 -46.37
C GLU A 318 -5.81 15.42 -46.15
N LYS A 319 -5.49 14.63 -45.11
CA LYS A 319 -6.28 13.48 -44.67
C LYS A 319 -7.36 13.81 -43.64
N ASN A 320 -7.46 15.07 -43.19
CA ASN A 320 -8.31 15.52 -42.08
C ASN A 320 -8.07 14.74 -40.76
N ILE A 321 -6.81 14.35 -40.52
CA ILE A 321 -6.34 13.73 -39.28
C ILE A 321 -6.06 14.82 -38.24
N ARG A 322 -6.46 14.56 -37.00
CA ARG A 322 -6.12 15.37 -35.82
C ARG A 322 -5.64 14.42 -34.72
N PRO A 323 -4.69 14.82 -33.86
CA PRO A 323 -4.34 14.06 -32.68
C PRO A 323 -5.58 13.76 -31.83
N ASP A 324 -5.68 12.54 -31.31
CA ASP A 324 -6.65 12.21 -30.29
C ASP A 324 -6.29 12.95 -28.98
N GLU A 325 -7.31 13.54 -28.37
CA GLU A 325 -7.23 14.31 -27.13
C GLU A 325 -7.67 13.48 -25.90
N ASN A 326 -8.15 12.25 -26.09
CA ASN A 326 -8.70 11.39 -25.05
C ASN A 326 -7.73 11.18 -23.88
N TYR A 327 -6.59 10.50 -24.10
CA TYR A 327 -5.57 10.33 -23.06
C TYR A 327 -5.06 11.66 -22.48
N ALA A 328 -4.94 12.71 -23.30
CA ALA A 328 -4.51 14.04 -22.85
C ALA A 328 -5.48 14.67 -21.84
N ARG A 329 -6.80 14.46 -22.01
CA ARG A 329 -7.83 14.87 -21.05
C ARG A 329 -7.81 14.01 -19.80
N GLU A 330 -7.80 12.69 -19.95
CA GLU A 330 -7.88 11.77 -18.80
C GLU A 330 -6.63 11.81 -17.91
N VAL A 331 -5.43 11.93 -18.48
CA VAL A 331 -4.18 12.04 -17.70
C VAL A 331 -4.16 13.29 -16.82
N MET A 332 -4.76 14.40 -17.28
CA MET A 332 -4.97 15.59 -16.47
C MET A 332 -6.12 15.40 -15.47
N GLN A 333 -7.32 15.07 -15.95
CA GLN A 333 -8.56 15.21 -15.17
C GLN A 333 -8.85 14.07 -14.19
N LEU A 334 -8.35 12.85 -14.46
CA LEU A 334 -8.57 11.68 -13.59
C LEU A 334 -7.28 11.23 -12.90
N PHE A 335 -6.14 11.31 -13.58
CA PHE A 335 -4.91 10.66 -13.12
C PHE A 335 -3.90 11.58 -12.42
N THR A 336 -4.04 12.91 -12.49
CA THR A 336 -3.04 13.83 -11.88
C THR A 336 -3.62 15.06 -11.18
N ILE A 337 -4.32 15.95 -11.88
CA ILE A 337 -4.62 17.32 -11.39
C ILE A 337 -6.10 17.62 -11.18
N GLY A 338 -7.02 16.87 -11.79
CA GLY A 338 -8.44 17.15 -11.70
C GLY A 338 -8.90 18.32 -12.58
N LEU A 339 -10.18 18.70 -12.46
CA LEU A 339 -10.81 19.78 -13.24
C LEU A 339 -10.65 21.17 -12.62
N ASP A 340 -10.55 21.27 -11.29
CA ASP A 340 -10.52 22.52 -10.53
C ASP A 340 -9.22 22.64 -9.74
N GLU A 341 -8.62 23.84 -9.67
CA GLU A 341 -7.48 24.10 -8.79
C GLU A 341 -7.82 23.80 -7.33
N LEU A 342 -6.88 23.20 -6.60
CA LEU A 342 -7.05 22.78 -5.22
C LEU A 342 -6.12 23.56 -4.29
N ASN A 343 -6.64 23.91 -3.11
CA ASN A 343 -5.82 24.18 -1.94
C ASN A 343 -5.12 22.88 -1.49
N LEU A 344 -4.07 23.01 -0.69
CA LEU A 344 -3.30 21.85 -0.20
C LEU A 344 -4.15 20.89 0.67
N ASP A 345 -5.26 21.39 1.22
CA ASP A 345 -6.24 20.65 2.01
C ASP A 345 -7.31 19.93 1.16
N GLY A 346 -7.21 19.96 -0.17
CA GLY A 346 -8.16 19.33 -1.08
C GLY A 346 -9.54 19.99 -1.16
N THR A 347 -9.68 21.23 -0.67
CA THR A 347 -10.77 22.14 -1.03
C THR A 347 -10.48 22.83 -2.37
N LYS A 348 -11.52 23.26 -3.10
CA LYS A 348 -11.34 24.00 -4.37
C LYS A 348 -10.85 25.42 -4.09
N LYS A 349 -9.90 25.92 -4.90
CA LYS A 349 -9.64 27.35 -4.99
C LYS A 349 -10.81 28.03 -5.70
N LEU A 350 -11.19 29.20 -5.20
CA LEU A 350 -12.25 30.01 -5.77
C LEU A 350 -11.68 31.34 -6.29
N ASP A 351 -12.28 31.87 -7.34
CA ASP A 351 -12.04 33.23 -7.82
C ASP A 351 -12.72 34.29 -6.92
N ASN A 352 -12.57 35.57 -7.26
CA ASN A 352 -13.18 36.69 -6.51
C ASN A 352 -14.72 36.69 -6.54
N ASP A 353 -15.33 35.98 -7.49
CA ASP A 353 -16.78 35.87 -7.66
C ASP A 353 -17.34 34.58 -7.02
N GLY A 354 -16.47 33.72 -6.47
CA GLY A 354 -16.82 32.47 -5.78
C GLY A 354 -16.89 31.23 -6.67
N ASN A 355 -16.48 31.30 -7.93
CA ASN A 355 -16.45 30.15 -8.85
C ASN A 355 -15.15 29.35 -8.67
N ALA A 356 -15.20 28.04 -8.94
CA ALA A 356 -13.99 27.23 -8.95
C ALA A 356 -13.09 27.56 -10.15
N ILE A 357 -11.78 27.70 -9.90
CA ILE A 357 -10.79 28.01 -10.93
C ILE A 357 -10.44 26.72 -11.70
N PRO A 358 -10.55 26.66 -13.05
CA PRO A 358 -10.21 25.47 -13.82
C PRO A 358 -8.70 25.24 -13.94
N THR A 359 -8.26 23.97 -13.93
CA THR A 359 -6.82 23.60 -14.00
C THR A 359 -6.18 23.76 -15.38
N TYR A 360 -6.96 23.66 -16.46
CA TYR A 360 -6.47 23.72 -17.83
C TYR A 360 -7.57 24.17 -18.81
N SER A 361 -7.18 24.51 -20.03
CA SER A 361 -8.07 24.87 -21.13
C SER A 361 -7.88 23.93 -22.35
N GLN A 362 -8.60 24.23 -23.44
CA GLN A 362 -8.42 23.52 -24.71
C GLN A 362 -7.01 23.70 -25.31
N THR A 363 -6.29 24.77 -24.95
CA THR A 363 -4.92 25.03 -25.39
C THR A 363 -3.96 23.95 -24.89
N GLU A 364 -4.01 23.65 -23.59
CA GLU A 364 -3.15 22.67 -22.94
C GLU A 364 -3.56 21.26 -23.36
N ILE A 365 -4.86 20.97 -23.46
CA ILE A 365 -5.37 19.70 -24.03
C ILE A 365 -4.75 19.45 -25.42
N GLY A 366 -4.76 20.45 -26.31
CA GLY A 366 -4.16 20.36 -27.64
C GLY A 366 -2.63 20.24 -27.62
N GLY A 367 -1.96 20.74 -26.57
CA GLY A 367 -0.53 20.55 -26.34
C GLY A 367 -0.19 19.13 -25.90
N PHE A 368 -0.82 18.64 -24.83
CA PHE A 368 -0.67 17.26 -24.36
C PHE A 368 -1.10 16.23 -25.43
N ALA A 369 -2.14 16.51 -26.22
CA ALA A 369 -2.52 15.65 -27.34
C ALA A 369 -1.39 15.50 -28.37
N LYS A 370 -0.66 16.59 -28.69
CA LYS A 370 0.55 16.53 -29.53
C LYS A 370 1.67 15.71 -28.90
N VAL A 371 1.85 15.77 -27.58
CA VAL A 371 2.87 14.98 -26.85
C VAL A 371 2.62 13.48 -27.05
N PHE A 372 1.37 13.05 -26.91
CA PHE A 372 0.99 11.63 -26.98
C PHE A 372 0.71 11.15 -28.42
N THR A 373 1.26 11.82 -29.44
CA THR A 373 1.29 11.31 -30.82
C THR A 373 2.55 10.50 -31.10
N GLY A 374 2.47 9.57 -32.05
CA GLY A 374 3.60 8.76 -32.52
C GLY A 374 3.90 7.52 -31.69
N TRP A 375 3.08 7.14 -30.71
CA TRP A 375 3.34 5.98 -29.83
C TRP A 375 2.68 4.69 -30.34
N THR A 376 3.41 3.57 -30.33
CA THR A 376 2.88 2.26 -30.73
C THR A 376 3.55 1.10 -29.97
N PHE A 377 3.18 -0.14 -30.28
CA PHE A 377 3.72 -1.36 -29.66
C PHE A 377 5.25 -1.49 -29.79
N ALA A 378 5.91 -1.97 -28.73
CA ALA A 378 7.35 -2.24 -28.68
C ALA A 378 7.82 -3.13 -29.83
N TYR A 379 8.96 -2.78 -30.43
CA TYR A 379 9.61 -3.48 -31.54
C TYR A 379 8.72 -3.68 -32.78
N SER A 380 7.62 -2.93 -32.91
CA SER A 380 6.89 -2.85 -34.17
C SER A 380 7.78 -2.28 -35.26
N ALA A 381 7.80 -2.91 -36.44
CA ALA A 381 8.51 -2.41 -37.61
C ALA A 381 7.64 -1.52 -38.52
N ARG A 382 6.35 -1.31 -38.19
CA ARG A 382 5.37 -0.60 -39.04
C ARG A 382 4.27 0.07 -38.21
N TRP A 383 3.99 1.35 -38.50
CA TRP A 383 2.87 2.09 -37.89
C TRP A 383 1.50 1.49 -38.25
N ASN A 384 1.15 1.51 -39.54
CA ASN A 384 -0.18 1.13 -40.06
C ASN A 384 -0.59 -0.34 -39.83
N ARG A 385 0.34 -1.22 -39.45
CA ARG A 385 0.13 -2.67 -39.24
C ARG A 385 1.12 -3.16 -38.17
N PRO A 386 0.93 -2.79 -36.90
CA PRO A 386 1.98 -2.96 -35.90
C PRO A 386 2.03 -4.39 -35.36
N SER A 387 3.24 -4.85 -35.02
CA SER A 387 3.43 -6.09 -34.27
C SER A 387 2.92 -5.88 -32.85
N LYS A 388 1.82 -6.52 -32.46
CA LYS A 388 1.27 -6.36 -31.10
C LYS A 388 2.22 -6.95 -30.06
N ASN A 389 2.45 -6.20 -28.99
CA ASN A 389 3.09 -6.69 -27.76
C ASN A 389 2.53 -5.92 -26.57
N TYR A 390 1.66 -6.54 -25.76
CA TYR A 390 1.02 -5.87 -24.63
C TYR A 390 1.81 -5.92 -23.31
N THR A 391 2.94 -6.62 -23.28
CA THR A 391 3.72 -6.85 -22.04
C THR A 391 4.95 -5.95 -21.93
N LEU A 392 5.26 -5.17 -22.98
CA LEU A 392 6.36 -4.20 -23.00
C LEU A 392 5.86 -2.74 -23.14
N PRO A 393 6.60 -1.75 -22.62
CA PRO A 393 6.30 -0.33 -22.81
C PRO A 393 6.23 0.05 -24.30
N MET A 394 5.31 0.93 -24.66
CA MET A 394 5.20 1.50 -26.00
C MET A 394 6.48 2.22 -26.42
N GLN A 395 6.75 2.22 -27.72
CA GLN A 395 7.89 2.88 -28.34
C GLN A 395 7.41 3.90 -29.39
N PRO A 396 8.17 4.99 -29.61
CA PRO A 396 7.76 6.03 -30.53
C PRO A 396 8.17 5.75 -31.98
N PHE A 397 7.40 6.33 -32.90
CA PHE A 397 7.63 6.41 -34.33
C PHE A 397 7.73 7.89 -34.70
N SER A 398 8.95 8.40 -34.84
CA SER A 398 9.24 9.83 -35.03
C SER A 398 8.57 10.43 -36.26
N GLU A 399 8.29 9.63 -37.31
CA GLU A 399 7.55 10.07 -38.49
C GLU A 399 6.09 10.44 -38.18
N TYR A 400 5.51 9.90 -37.10
CA TYR A 400 4.11 10.08 -36.70
C TYR A 400 3.94 10.96 -35.44
N HIS A 401 5.04 11.32 -34.76
CA HIS A 401 5.04 12.31 -33.67
C HIS A 401 4.89 13.76 -34.19
N SER A 402 4.21 14.59 -33.40
CA SER A 402 3.99 16.00 -33.72
C SER A 402 5.22 16.86 -33.44
N SER A 403 5.88 17.30 -34.52
CA SER A 403 6.96 18.29 -34.46
C SER A 403 6.50 19.73 -34.20
N GLN A 404 5.20 19.96 -33.97
CA GLN A 404 4.69 21.28 -33.59
C GLN A 404 5.02 21.63 -32.14
N GLU A 405 5.05 22.93 -31.85
CA GLU A 405 5.08 23.49 -30.50
C GLU A 405 3.89 23.01 -29.67
N LYS A 406 4.11 22.79 -28.37
CA LYS A 406 3.13 22.17 -27.45
C LYS A 406 3.05 23.00 -26.16
N HIS A 407 1.95 23.71 -25.95
CA HIS A 407 1.70 24.46 -24.71
C HIS A 407 1.22 23.52 -23.60
N LEU A 408 1.78 23.65 -22.41
CA LEU A 408 1.47 22.85 -21.23
C LEU A 408 0.93 23.73 -20.09
N LEU A 409 0.75 23.15 -18.90
CA LEU A 409 0.30 23.86 -17.71
C LEU A 409 1.30 24.97 -17.32
N ASN A 410 0.83 25.93 -16.53
CA ASN A 410 1.64 27.05 -16.00
C ASN A 410 2.30 27.96 -17.06
N ASN A 411 1.82 27.93 -18.31
CA ASN A 411 2.40 28.60 -19.48
C ASN A 411 3.76 28.02 -19.94
N GLU A 412 4.10 26.79 -19.55
CA GLU A 412 5.26 26.11 -20.11
C GLU A 412 5.03 25.71 -21.57
N VAL A 413 6.09 25.68 -22.37
CA VAL A 413 5.99 25.41 -23.81
C VAL A 413 7.13 24.47 -24.23
N ILE A 414 6.78 23.29 -24.74
CA ILE A 414 7.72 22.42 -25.45
C ILE A 414 7.91 23.01 -26.86
N PRO A 415 9.16 23.34 -27.28
CA PRO A 415 9.43 23.90 -28.59
C PRO A 415 8.99 23.01 -29.77
N ALA A 416 8.84 23.64 -30.94
CA ALA A 416 8.73 22.91 -32.19
C ALA A 416 10.03 22.12 -32.47
N GLY A 417 9.88 20.86 -32.92
CA GLY A 417 11.01 19.97 -33.24
C GLY A 417 11.45 19.03 -32.11
N THR A 418 11.02 19.22 -30.85
CA THR A 418 11.31 18.30 -29.74
C THR A 418 10.81 16.88 -30.02
N GLY A 419 11.63 15.87 -29.68
CA GLY A 419 11.36 14.46 -29.91
C GLY A 419 10.19 13.88 -29.09
N ALA A 420 9.79 12.64 -29.37
CA ALA A 420 8.62 12.03 -28.73
C ALA A 420 8.87 11.73 -27.24
N GLU A 421 9.97 11.06 -26.93
CA GLU A 421 10.40 10.69 -25.58
C GLU A 421 10.62 11.95 -24.72
N GLU A 422 11.36 12.93 -25.26
CA GLU A 422 11.66 14.20 -24.60
C GLU A 422 10.37 15.02 -24.37
N SER A 423 9.47 15.09 -25.35
CA SER A 423 8.16 15.74 -25.19
C SER A 423 7.33 15.08 -24.10
N MET A 424 7.37 13.74 -24.01
CA MET A 424 6.64 12.99 -22.99
C MET A 424 7.23 13.23 -21.59
N GLN A 425 8.56 13.16 -21.44
CA GLN A 425 9.23 13.40 -20.16
C GLN A 425 8.91 14.80 -19.64
N LEU A 426 9.09 15.85 -20.45
CA LEU A 426 8.75 17.23 -20.09
C LEU A 426 7.27 17.39 -19.70
N ALA A 427 6.36 16.72 -20.41
CA ALA A 427 4.93 16.79 -20.12
C ALA A 427 4.52 16.07 -18.82
N LEU A 428 5.11 14.90 -18.55
CA LEU A 428 4.86 14.16 -17.30
C LEU A 428 5.52 14.84 -16.09
N ASP A 429 6.65 15.53 -16.29
CA ASP A 429 7.31 16.37 -15.28
C ASP A 429 6.45 17.60 -14.96
N ASN A 430 5.95 18.32 -15.99
CA ASN A 430 5.02 19.44 -15.86
C ASN A 430 3.75 19.05 -15.07
N LEU A 431 3.17 17.88 -15.35
CA LEU A 431 2.04 17.34 -14.59
C LEU A 431 2.43 17.04 -13.14
N PHE A 432 3.52 16.30 -12.90
CA PHE A 432 3.94 15.88 -11.57
C PHE A 432 4.32 17.05 -10.64
N MET A 433 4.91 18.10 -11.19
CA MET A 433 5.24 19.33 -10.46
C MET A 433 4.05 20.26 -10.24
N HIS A 434 2.91 20.03 -10.89
CA HIS A 434 1.72 20.84 -10.71
C HIS A 434 1.17 20.73 -9.27
N PRO A 435 0.81 21.84 -8.60
CA PRO A 435 0.46 21.84 -7.17
C PRO A 435 -0.77 20.99 -6.81
N ASN A 436 -1.71 20.78 -7.74
CA ASN A 436 -2.89 19.95 -7.48
C ASN A 436 -2.58 18.46 -7.22
N VAL A 437 -1.47 17.91 -7.74
CA VAL A 437 -1.26 16.44 -7.70
C VAL A 437 -1.25 15.91 -6.28
N ALA A 438 -0.58 16.62 -5.36
CA ALA A 438 -0.51 16.24 -3.96
C ALA A 438 -1.89 16.13 -3.28
N PRO A 439 -2.73 17.18 -3.19
CA PRO A 439 -4.06 17.07 -2.59
C PRO A 439 -5.02 16.16 -3.38
N PHE A 440 -4.94 16.13 -4.71
CA PHE A 440 -5.82 15.31 -5.55
C PHE A 440 -5.59 13.81 -5.34
N ILE A 441 -4.34 13.35 -5.44
CA ILE A 441 -3.97 11.94 -5.25
C ILE A 441 -4.12 11.52 -3.79
N SER A 442 -3.69 12.37 -2.83
CA SER A 442 -3.85 12.09 -1.40
C SER A 442 -5.32 11.82 -1.04
N LYS A 443 -6.23 12.70 -1.48
CA LYS A 443 -7.67 12.57 -1.23
C LYS A 443 -8.25 11.29 -1.83
N GLN A 444 -7.88 10.96 -3.07
CA GLN A 444 -8.34 9.71 -3.71
C GLN A 444 -7.83 8.46 -2.96
N LEU A 445 -6.54 8.42 -2.59
CA LEU A 445 -5.97 7.28 -1.85
C LEU A 445 -6.62 7.11 -0.47
N ILE A 446 -6.84 8.19 0.28
CA ILE A 446 -7.54 8.14 1.57
C ILE A 446 -8.97 7.60 1.40
N GLN A 447 -9.68 8.00 0.33
CA GLN A 447 -11.01 7.46 0.02
C GLN A 447 -10.98 5.98 -0.38
N ARG A 448 -9.98 5.51 -1.13
CA ARG A 448 -9.84 4.09 -1.49
C ARG A 448 -9.46 3.22 -0.29
N LEU A 449 -8.62 3.72 0.62
CA LEU A 449 -7.99 2.93 1.69
C LEU A 449 -8.71 3.01 3.05
N VAL A 450 -9.16 4.21 3.45
CA VAL A 450 -9.52 4.51 4.85
C VAL A 450 -10.97 5.00 5.00
N LYS A 451 -11.33 6.15 4.43
CA LYS A 451 -12.62 6.82 4.71
C LYS A 451 -13.16 7.66 3.56
N SER A 452 -14.47 7.62 3.31
CA SER A 452 -15.12 8.32 2.19
C SER A 452 -15.04 9.85 2.33
N ASN A 453 -14.98 10.36 3.58
CA ASN A 453 -15.04 11.79 3.93
C ASN A 453 -13.88 12.20 4.86
N PRO A 454 -12.62 12.25 4.39
CA PRO A 454 -11.52 12.79 5.18
C PRO A 454 -11.67 14.30 5.42
N THR A 455 -11.20 14.81 6.56
CA THR A 455 -11.20 16.28 6.74
C THR A 455 -10.14 16.93 5.84
N PRO A 456 -10.27 18.24 5.55
CA PRO A 456 -9.24 18.96 4.81
C PRO A 456 -7.86 18.90 5.48
N ALA A 457 -7.80 18.89 6.82
CA ALA A 457 -6.55 18.82 7.56
C ALA A 457 -5.80 17.48 7.36
N TYR A 458 -6.52 16.37 7.25
CA TYR A 458 -5.94 15.07 6.91
C TYR A 458 -5.41 15.06 5.48
N VAL A 459 -6.20 15.53 4.50
CA VAL A 459 -5.71 15.69 3.11
C VAL A 459 -4.47 16.59 3.05
N GLN A 460 -4.43 17.67 3.84
CA GLN A 460 -3.27 18.57 3.92
C GLN A 460 -2.01 17.88 4.45
N ARG A 461 -2.11 17.08 5.52
CA ARG A 461 -0.96 16.33 6.08
C ARG A 461 -0.39 15.36 5.05
N ILE A 462 -1.24 14.60 4.37
CA ILE A 462 -0.78 13.64 3.35
C ILE A 462 -0.26 14.34 2.10
N ALA A 463 -0.85 15.47 1.70
CA ALA A 463 -0.36 16.28 0.59
C ALA A 463 0.99 16.95 0.89
N LEU A 464 1.30 17.26 2.16
CA LEU A 464 2.65 17.67 2.57
C LEU A 464 3.65 16.52 2.39
N ILE A 465 3.33 15.30 2.85
CA ILE A 465 4.18 14.11 2.65
C ILE A 465 4.35 13.74 1.16
N PHE A 466 3.34 13.96 0.32
CA PHE A 466 3.48 13.82 -1.14
C PHE A 466 4.40 14.89 -1.73
N ASN A 467 4.37 16.12 -1.20
CA ASN A 467 5.26 17.19 -1.68
C ASN A 467 6.72 16.93 -1.30
N ASP A 468 6.96 16.46 -0.07
CA ASP A 468 8.27 16.09 0.48
C ASP A 468 8.08 15.00 1.55
N ASN A 469 8.69 13.84 1.37
CA ASN A 469 8.64 12.71 2.32
C ASN A 469 9.47 12.91 3.61
N GLY A 470 10.10 14.08 3.79
CA GLY A 470 11.02 14.39 4.89
C GLY A 470 12.50 14.27 4.50
N THR A 471 12.81 13.82 3.27
CA THR A 471 14.19 13.76 2.74
C THR A 471 14.37 14.56 1.43
N GLY A 472 13.39 15.41 1.08
CA GLY A 472 13.35 16.17 -0.17
C GLY A 472 12.73 15.41 -1.35
N THR A 473 12.20 14.19 -1.13
CA THR A 473 11.65 13.36 -2.22
C THR A 473 10.16 13.59 -2.39
N ARG A 474 9.79 14.29 -3.46
CA ARG A 474 8.39 14.41 -3.93
C ARG A 474 7.86 13.07 -4.43
N GLY A 475 6.60 12.75 -4.14
CA GLY A 475 5.86 11.65 -4.77
C GLY A 475 6.25 10.24 -4.30
N ASP A 476 6.89 10.10 -3.15
CA ASP A 476 7.17 8.81 -2.51
C ASP A 476 5.86 8.13 -2.07
N MET A 477 5.46 7.08 -2.78
CA MET A 477 4.22 6.36 -2.50
C MET A 477 4.30 5.50 -1.24
N ALA A 478 5.50 5.07 -0.82
CA ALA A 478 5.68 4.34 0.43
C ALA A 478 5.40 5.26 1.63
N ALA A 479 6.01 6.45 1.63
CA ALA A 479 5.77 7.48 2.65
C ALA A 479 4.31 7.95 2.67
N VAL A 480 3.69 8.17 1.51
CA VAL A 480 2.28 8.58 1.40
C VAL A 480 1.33 7.50 1.93
N VAL A 481 1.51 6.22 1.56
CA VAL A 481 0.67 5.12 2.07
C VAL A 481 0.84 4.93 3.57
N LYS A 482 2.09 5.01 4.07
CA LYS A 482 2.39 4.92 5.51
C LYS A 482 1.72 6.05 6.30
N ALA A 483 1.86 7.30 5.84
CA ALA A 483 1.22 8.45 6.48
C ALA A 483 -0.31 8.35 6.48
N ILE A 484 -0.93 7.84 5.40
CA ILE A 484 -2.39 7.58 5.33
C ILE A 484 -2.83 6.58 6.40
N LEU A 485 -2.11 5.47 6.58
CA LEU A 485 -2.52 4.43 7.52
C LEU A 485 -2.24 4.79 8.99
N LEU A 486 -1.23 5.62 9.26
CA LEU A 486 -0.85 6.07 10.60
C LEU A 486 -1.60 7.33 11.09
N ASP A 487 -2.30 8.06 10.22
CA ASP A 487 -2.97 9.32 10.59
C ASP A 487 -3.99 9.16 11.75
N ASP A 488 -4.05 10.17 12.63
CA ASP A 488 -4.97 10.19 13.77
C ASP A 488 -6.45 10.05 13.37
N GLU A 489 -6.87 10.44 12.15
CA GLU A 489 -8.21 10.18 11.63
C GLU A 489 -8.44 8.73 11.16
N ALA A 490 -7.39 8.05 10.71
CA ALA A 490 -7.45 6.65 10.29
C ALA A 490 -7.48 5.71 11.49
N ARG A 491 -6.72 6.06 12.54
CA ARG A 491 -6.53 5.27 13.76
C ARG A 491 -7.41 5.70 14.95
N LYS A 492 -7.95 6.93 14.93
CA LYS A 492 -8.95 7.52 15.86
C LYS A 492 -8.45 7.84 17.27
N TYR A 493 -7.19 8.25 17.40
CA TYR A 493 -6.64 8.66 18.69
C TYR A 493 -7.15 10.04 19.15
N SER A 494 -7.48 10.95 18.22
CA SER A 494 -7.99 12.29 18.54
C SER A 494 -9.44 12.50 18.07
N SER A 495 -10.39 12.37 19.01
CA SER A 495 -11.84 12.63 18.87
C SER A 495 -12.64 11.66 17.97
N VAL A 496 -13.90 11.43 18.35
CA VAL A 496 -14.86 10.66 17.55
C VAL A 496 -15.49 11.57 16.50
N PHE A 497 -14.96 11.54 15.29
CA PHE A 497 -15.57 12.23 14.15
C PHE A 497 -16.90 11.55 13.79
N GLU A 498 -18.00 12.33 13.71
CA GLU A 498 -19.35 11.83 13.37
C GLU A 498 -19.41 11.09 12.02
N HIS A 499 -18.44 11.34 11.14
CA HIS A 499 -18.38 10.83 9.77
C HIS A 499 -17.04 10.12 9.50
N SER A 500 -16.74 9.10 10.31
CA SER A 500 -15.62 8.17 10.09
C SER A 500 -15.87 7.19 8.93
N GLY A 501 -14.85 6.42 8.57
CA GLY A 501 -14.99 5.22 7.74
C GLY A 501 -15.51 5.39 6.31
N LYS A 502 -15.82 4.25 5.69
CA LYS A 502 -16.41 4.10 4.35
C LYS A 502 -17.27 2.84 4.29
N ILE A 503 -18.06 2.69 3.23
CA ILE A 503 -18.69 1.39 2.95
C ILE A 503 -17.63 0.45 2.35
N LYS A 504 -17.66 -0.83 2.74
CA LYS A 504 -16.82 -1.86 2.15
C LYS A 504 -17.35 -2.20 0.76
N GLU A 505 -16.45 -2.20 -0.20
CA GLU A 505 -16.75 -2.60 -1.57
C GLU A 505 -17.16 -4.07 -1.65
N PRO A 506 -18.21 -4.44 -2.41
CA PRO A 506 -18.69 -5.82 -2.49
C PRO A 506 -17.69 -6.90 -2.95
N ILE A 507 -16.54 -6.53 -3.54
CA ILE A 507 -15.45 -7.52 -3.78
C ILE A 507 -14.52 -7.70 -2.58
N LEU A 508 -14.34 -6.67 -1.75
CA LEU A 508 -13.52 -6.73 -0.54
C LEU A 508 -14.23 -7.52 0.57
N THR A 509 -15.56 -7.40 0.68
CA THR A 509 -16.35 -8.27 1.58
C THR A 509 -16.23 -9.74 1.19
N LYS A 510 -16.29 -10.05 -0.11
CA LYS A 510 -16.05 -11.40 -0.64
C LYS A 510 -14.63 -11.90 -0.37
N LEU A 511 -13.61 -11.09 -0.68
CA LEU A 511 -12.19 -11.41 -0.43
C LEU A 511 -11.94 -11.72 1.05
N HIS A 512 -12.51 -10.91 1.96
CA HIS A 512 -12.37 -11.10 3.40
C HIS A 512 -12.93 -12.46 3.84
N PHE A 513 -14.15 -12.84 3.44
CA PHE A 513 -14.66 -14.19 3.72
C PHE A 513 -13.82 -15.28 3.06
N TRP A 514 -13.39 -15.09 1.81
CA TRP A 514 -12.60 -16.08 1.08
C TRP A 514 -11.22 -16.31 1.71
N ARG A 515 -10.59 -15.28 2.26
CA ARG A 515 -9.32 -15.38 3.00
C ARG A 515 -9.53 -16.02 4.37
N THR A 516 -10.48 -15.52 5.18
CA THR A 516 -10.76 -16.05 6.53
C THR A 516 -11.24 -17.51 6.54
N LEU A 517 -11.89 -17.97 5.46
CA LEU A 517 -12.41 -19.33 5.31
C LEU A 517 -11.58 -20.19 4.35
N ASN A 518 -10.33 -19.81 4.07
CA ASN A 518 -9.37 -20.56 3.22
C ASN A 518 -9.99 -21.07 1.90
N ALA A 519 -10.74 -20.20 1.22
CA ALA A 519 -11.56 -20.58 0.08
C ALA A 519 -10.72 -21.20 -1.03
N ALA A 520 -11.08 -22.40 -1.48
CA ALA A 520 -10.34 -23.13 -2.50
C ALA A 520 -11.23 -24.12 -3.25
N SER A 521 -10.87 -24.43 -4.49
CA SER A 521 -11.33 -25.64 -5.20
C SER A 521 -10.21 -26.66 -5.24
N GLN A 522 -10.55 -27.96 -5.33
CA GLN A 522 -9.55 -29.05 -5.26
C GLN A 522 -8.56 -29.06 -6.45
N LEU A 523 -8.85 -28.30 -7.50
CA LEU A 523 -8.00 -28.09 -8.67
C LEU A 523 -7.28 -26.72 -8.68
N ASN A 524 -7.33 -25.98 -7.56
CA ASN A 524 -6.80 -24.61 -7.40
C ASN A 524 -7.30 -23.62 -8.49
N ARG A 525 -8.63 -23.57 -8.68
CA ARG A 525 -9.32 -22.75 -9.69
C ARG A 525 -10.38 -21.85 -9.05
N TYR A 526 -10.39 -20.58 -9.45
CA TYR A 526 -11.24 -19.50 -8.96
C TYR A 526 -12.08 -18.88 -10.09
N TYR A 527 -12.71 -19.73 -10.90
CA TYR A 527 -13.48 -19.33 -12.08
C TYR A 527 -14.80 -18.63 -11.70
N THR A 528 -14.72 -17.35 -11.35
CA THR A 528 -15.85 -16.48 -11.06
C THR A 528 -16.36 -15.78 -12.31
N TRP A 529 -17.57 -16.15 -12.75
CA TRP A 529 -18.27 -15.48 -13.84
C TRP A 529 -19.12 -14.32 -13.31
N ASN A 530 -19.54 -13.42 -14.20
CA ASN A 530 -20.59 -12.42 -13.95
C ASN A 530 -20.33 -11.41 -12.80
N LEU A 531 -19.08 -11.25 -12.34
CA LEU A 531 -18.69 -10.39 -11.22
C LEU A 531 -19.35 -9.00 -11.26
N GLN A 532 -19.25 -8.29 -12.38
CA GLN A 532 -19.82 -6.95 -12.56
C GLN A 532 -21.35 -6.90 -12.31
N SER A 533 -22.10 -7.93 -12.70
CA SER A 533 -23.55 -8.04 -12.47
C SER A 533 -23.94 -8.66 -11.14
N THR A 534 -22.99 -9.21 -10.38
CA THR A 534 -23.21 -9.76 -9.04
C THR A 534 -22.85 -8.76 -7.96
N TYR A 535 -21.74 -8.03 -8.14
CA TYR A 535 -21.10 -7.18 -7.14
C TYR A 535 -21.00 -5.70 -7.58
N GLY A 536 -21.45 -5.35 -8.79
CA GLY A 536 -21.21 -4.03 -9.39
C GLY A 536 -19.79 -3.83 -9.94
N GLN A 537 -18.82 -4.64 -9.50
CA GLN A 537 -17.40 -4.48 -9.77
C GLN A 537 -16.68 -5.82 -10.01
N GLY A 538 -15.42 -5.75 -10.44
CA GLY A 538 -14.52 -6.89 -10.65
C GLY A 538 -13.15 -6.43 -11.13
N PRO A 539 -12.06 -7.18 -10.90
CA PRO A 539 -10.70 -6.71 -11.16
C PRO A 539 -10.52 -6.38 -12.64
N LEU A 540 -10.21 -5.11 -12.95
CA LEU A 540 -10.12 -4.56 -14.30
C LEU A 540 -11.37 -4.81 -15.19
N LEU A 541 -12.56 -4.89 -14.58
CA LEU A 541 -13.86 -5.02 -15.24
C LEU A 541 -14.66 -3.70 -15.18
N SER A 542 -13.98 -2.56 -15.27
CA SER A 542 -14.60 -1.26 -15.06
C SER A 542 -15.64 -0.92 -16.15
N PRO A 543 -16.81 -0.34 -15.80
CA PRO A 543 -17.82 0.09 -16.76
C PRO A 543 -17.47 1.38 -17.52
N SER A 544 -16.55 2.20 -17.00
CA SER A 544 -16.20 3.51 -17.58
C SER A 544 -14.84 4.01 -17.11
N VAL A 545 -14.35 5.13 -17.67
CA VAL A 545 -13.14 5.81 -17.18
C VAL A 545 -13.27 6.29 -15.73
N PHE A 546 -14.49 6.53 -15.23
CA PHE A 546 -14.77 6.92 -13.83
C PHE A 546 -14.78 5.73 -12.84
N ASN A 547 -14.08 4.66 -13.20
CA ASN A 547 -14.12 3.34 -12.57
C ASN A 547 -15.57 2.79 -12.38
N PHE A 548 -15.79 1.92 -11.37
CA PHE A 548 -17.10 1.42 -10.95
C PHE A 548 -17.98 2.51 -10.34
N PHE A 549 -17.38 3.42 -9.56
CA PHE A 549 -18.07 4.49 -8.83
C PHE A 549 -17.17 5.72 -8.63
N ARG A 550 -17.78 6.91 -8.65
CA ARG A 550 -17.07 8.19 -8.60
C ARG A 550 -16.69 8.60 -7.17
N PRO A 551 -15.51 9.22 -6.96
CA PRO A 551 -15.08 9.73 -5.65
C PRO A 551 -15.95 10.87 -5.10
N ASP A 552 -16.78 11.51 -5.93
CA ASP A 552 -17.70 12.58 -5.57
C ASP A 552 -19.19 12.14 -5.45
N HIS A 553 -19.49 10.84 -5.58
CA HIS A 553 -20.89 10.39 -5.62
C HIS A 553 -21.63 10.62 -4.30
N LYS A 554 -22.84 11.14 -4.43
CA LYS A 554 -23.78 11.42 -3.33
C LYS A 554 -25.11 10.69 -3.57
N PRO A 555 -25.54 9.77 -2.69
CA PRO A 555 -26.91 9.28 -2.69
C PRO A 555 -27.87 10.41 -2.26
N SER A 556 -29.16 10.25 -2.54
CA SER A 556 -30.24 11.22 -2.28
C SER A 556 -30.25 11.75 -0.85
N GLU A 557 -29.92 10.87 0.10
CA GLU A 557 -29.94 11.05 1.54
C GLU A 557 -28.81 11.98 2.02
N LEU A 558 -27.73 12.13 1.25
CA LEU A 558 -26.54 12.92 1.59
C LEU A 558 -26.39 14.22 0.78
N LEU A 559 -27.35 14.54 -0.09
CA LEU A 559 -27.29 15.75 -0.94
C LEU A 559 -27.12 17.05 -0.12
N ASN A 560 -27.75 17.13 1.06
CA ASN A 560 -27.74 18.32 1.92
C ASN A 560 -26.69 18.30 3.04
N SER A 561 -25.99 17.19 3.28
CA SER A 561 -25.00 17.07 4.38
C SER A 561 -23.58 17.45 3.96
N GLY A 562 -23.34 17.72 2.66
CA GLY A 562 -22.01 17.99 2.13
C GLY A 562 -21.14 16.73 1.92
N LEU A 563 -21.51 15.61 2.52
CA LEU A 563 -20.81 14.32 2.46
C LEU A 563 -20.92 13.64 1.10
N VAL A 564 -20.07 12.62 0.88
CA VAL A 564 -20.10 11.64 -0.21
C VAL A 564 -20.20 10.22 0.35
N ALA A 565 -20.70 9.28 -0.45
CA ALA A 565 -20.64 7.86 -0.15
C ALA A 565 -20.35 7.10 -1.47
N PRO A 566 -19.11 7.17 -1.97
CA PRO A 566 -18.72 6.71 -3.32
C PRO A 566 -19.23 5.31 -3.66
N GLU A 567 -18.99 4.36 -2.75
CA GLU A 567 -19.27 2.93 -2.94
C GLU A 567 -20.78 2.63 -3.09
N LEU A 568 -21.66 3.50 -2.60
CA LEU A 568 -23.11 3.32 -2.75
C LEU A 568 -23.61 3.54 -4.18
N GLN A 569 -22.81 4.13 -5.09
CA GLN A 569 -23.21 4.28 -6.49
C GLN A 569 -23.47 2.93 -7.18
N ILE A 570 -22.78 1.86 -6.76
CA ILE A 570 -22.96 0.49 -7.26
C ILE A 570 -23.93 -0.35 -6.42
N ALA A 571 -24.40 0.16 -5.27
CA ALA A 571 -25.34 -0.52 -4.36
C ALA A 571 -26.81 -0.46 -4.85
N THR A 572 -27.04 -0.78 -6.13
CA THR A 572 -28.39 -0.90 -6.71
C THR A 572 -29.11 -2.14 -6.19
N ASP A 573 -30.44 -2.13 -6.14
CA ASP A 573 -31.29 -3.27 -5.73
C ASP A 573 -30.82 -4.60 -6.36
N SER A 574 -30.54 -4.58 -7.66
CA SER A 574 -30.07 -5.75 -8.42
C SER A 574 -28.71 -6.26 -7.93
N ASN A 575 -27.77 -5.36 -7.64
CA ASN A 575 -26.45 -5.71 -7.14
C ASN A 575 -26.50 -6.15 -5.67
N MET A 576 -27.31 -5.50 -4.82
CA MET A 576 -27.51 -5.90 -3.42
C MET A 576 -28.13 -7.29 -3.31
N ILE A 577 -29.19 -7.57 -4.09
CA ILE A 577 -29.80 -8.92 -4.15
C ILE A 577 -28.79 -9.94 -4.69
N SER A 578 -28.02 -9.60 -5.72
CA SER A 578 -27.07 -10.53 -6.33
C SER A 578 -25.84 -10.80 -5.43
N THR A 579 -25.33 -9.79 -4.72
CA THR A 579 -24.28 -9.91 -3.71
C THR A 579 -24.76 -10.78 -2.54
N THR A 580 -25.98 -10.53 -2.05
CA THR A 580 -26.66 -11.35 -1.02
C THR A 580 -26.76 -12.82 -1.44
N ASN A 581 -27.23 -13.09 -2.67
CA ASN A 581 -27.29 -14.44 -3.23
C ASN A 581 -25.89 -15.06 -3.41
N GLY A 582 -24.87 -14.26 -3.72
CA GLY A 582 -23.47 -14.68 -3.79
C GLY A 582 -22.93 -15.10 -2.41
N HIS A 583 -23.14 -14.29 -1.38
CA HIS A 583 -22.78 -14.63 0.01
C HIS A 583 -23.53 -15.87 0.50
N TYR A 584 -24.82 -16.02 0.18
CA TYR A 584 -25.57 -17.24 0.50
C TYR A 584 -25.00 -18.47 -0.22
N SER A 585 -24.63 -18.33 -1.50
CA SER A 585 -24.00 -19.41 -2.27
C SER A 585 -22.68 -19.86 -1.67
N ASP A 586 -21.81 -18.92 -1.30
CA ASP A 586 -20.49 -19.21 -0.73
C ASP A 586 -20.60 -19.74 0.72
N LEU A 587 -21.30 -19.01 1.60
CA LEU A 587 -21.33 -19.28 3.04
C LEU A 587 -22.32 -20.40 3.44
N ILE A 588 -23.45 -20.56 2.73
CA ILE A 588 -24.43 -21.62 3.04
C ILE A 588 -24.25 -22.82 2.11
N TRP A 589 -24.20 -22.62 0.79
CA TRP A 589 -24.17 -23.75 -0.15
C TRP A 589 -22.78 -24.34 -0.41
N ARG A 590 -21.70 -23.59 -0.17
CA ARG A 590 -20.31 -24.01 -0.45
C ARG A 590 -19.43 -24.15 0.79
N MET A 591 -19.99 -24.17 2.00
CA MET A 591 -19.25 -24.66 3.18
C MET A 591 -18.89 -26.15 2.99
N ALA A 592 -17.61 -26.49 3.07
CA ALA A 592 -17.08 -27.83 2.78
C ALA A 592 -17.58 -28.87 3.80
N GLU A 593 -17.58 -28.49 5.08
CA GLU A 593 -17.97 -29.33 6.22
C GLU A 593 -19.47 -29.69 6.23
N ARG A 594 -20.25 -29.14 5.29
CA ARG A 594 -21.67 -29.49 5.05
C ARG A 594 -21.86 -30.43 3.86
N LYS A 595 -20.78 -31.09 3.38
CA LYS A 595 -20.79 -31.97 2.20
C LYS A 595 -20.16 -33.33 2.51
N ASN A 596 -20.83 -34.39 2.05
CA ASN A 596 -20.27 -35.74 2.04
C ASN A 596 -19.29 -35.98 0.87
N THR A 597 -19.27 -35.08 -0.13
CA THR A 597 -18.42 -35.16 -1.32
C THR A 597 -18.27 -33.77 -1.93
N LEU A 598 -17.06 -33.42 -2.35
CA LEU A 598 -16.73 -32.15 -3.00
C LEU A 598 -16.62 -32.34 -4.52
N ASN A 599 -16.98 -31.31 -5.30
CA ASN A 599 -16.73 -31.26 -6.74
C ASN A 599 -15.39 -30.56 -6.98
N PRO A 600 -14.41 -31.17 -7.68
CA PRO A 600 -13.07 -30.61 -7.81
C PRO A 600 -12.98 -29.21 -8.45
N ASN A 601 -13.97 -28.80 -9.24
CA ASN A 601 -14.04 -27.47 -9.88
C ASN A 601 -14.85 -26.44 -9.07
N THR A 602 -15.49 -26.83 -7.96
CA THR A 602 -16.25 -25.91 -7.11
C THR A 602 -15.35 -25.32 -6.04
N ILE A 603 -15.40 -24.00 -5.88
CA ILE A 603 -14.75 -23.28 -4.78
C ILE A 603 -15.60 -23.52 -3.53
N TYR A 604 -14.98 -24.06 -2.48
CA TYR A 604 -15.59 -24.27 -1.17
C TYR A 604 -14.96 -23.35 -0.13
N MET A 605 -15.75 -22.98 0.86
CA MET A 605 -15.30 -22.32 2.10
C MET A 605 -15.02 -23.43 3.13
N TYR A 606 -13.97 -23.27 3.94
CA TYR A 606 -13.56 -24.25 4.96
C TYR A 606 -13.68 -23.61 6.34
N GLY A 607 -14.78 -23.92 7.02
CA GLY A 607 -15.17 -23.34 8.32
C GLY A 607 -14.65 -24.09 9.55
N ALA A 608 -13.77 -25.09 9.38
CA ALA A 608 -13.29 -25.97 10.46
C ALA A 608 -12.77 -25.23 11.72
N ALA A 609 -12.10 -24.09 11.57
CA ALA A 609 -11.63 -23.30 12.72
C ALA A 609 -12.80 -22.68 13.51
N GLN A 610 -13.76 -22.08 12.82
CA GLN A 610 -14.95 -21.47 13.41
C GLN A 610 -15.86 -22.52 14.05
N ILE A 611 -15.95 -23.72 13.44
CA ILE A 611 -16.63 -24.89 14.00
C ILE A 611 -15.94 -25.34 15.30
N SER A 612 -14.61 -25.45 15.30
CA SER A 612 -13.83 -25.84 16.49
C SER A 612 -14.04 -24.88 17.66
N ILE A 613 -14.11 -23.56 17.40
CA ILE A 613 -14.41 -22.55 18.43
C ILE A 613 -15.83 -22.76 18.98
N LEU A 614 -16.83 -22.96 18.12
CA LEU A 614 -18.23 -23.18 18.54
C LEU A 614 -18.41 -24.44 19.39
N GLU A 615 -17.68 -25.51 19.07
CA GLU A 615 -17.77 -26.80 19.78
C GLU A 615 -16.97 -26.81 21.10
N SER A 616 -15.82 -26.13 21.16
CA SER A 616 -14.92 -26.17 22.33
C SER A 616 -15.12 -25.03 23.34
N ALA A 617 -15.46 -23.82 22.86
CA ALA A 617 -15.60 -22.61 23.67
C ALA A 617 -17.01 -21.99 23.61
N GLY A 618 -17.88 -22.48 22.72
CA GLY A 618 -19.28 -22.08 22.63
C GLY A 618 -19.51 -20.79 21.83
N LEU A 619 -20.78 -20.36 21.80
CA LEU A 619 -21.23 -19.28 20.91
C LEU A 619 -20.54 -17.93 21.19
N GLN A 620 -20.39 -17.53 22.46
CA GLN A 620 -19.84 -16.20 22.76
C GLN A 620 -18.39 -16.05 22.29
N ALA A 621 -17.54 -17.07 22.50
CA ALA A 621 -16.18 -17.08 21.98
C ALA A 621 -16.13 -17.01 20.43
N LEU A 622 -17.10 -17.61 19.74
CA LEU A 622 -17.23 -17.46 18.28
C LEU A 622 -17.62 -16.03 17.88
N LEU A 623 -18.54 -15.39 18.61
CA LEU A 623 -18.94 -14.01 18.36
C LEU A 623 -17.84 -13.00 18.70
N ASP A 624 -17.00 -13.29 19.70
CA ASP A 624 -15.82 -12.50 20.04
C ASP A 624 -14.74 -12.61 18.94
N HIS A 625 -14.45 -13.83 18.48
CA HIS A 625 -13.59 -14.06 17.31
C HIS A 625 -14.12 -13.35 16.05
N TYR A 626 -15.43 -13.39 15.80
CA TYR A 626 -16.05 -12.64 14.71
C TYR A 626 -15.91 -11.13 14.88
N ASN A 627 -16.10 -10.60 16.09
CA ASN A 627 -15.92 -9.17 16.38
C ASN A 627 -14.50 -8.70 16.04
N ILE A 628 -13.48 -9.48 16.39
CA ILE A 628 -12.08 -9.19 16.03
C ILE A 628 -11.91 -9.23 14.50
N VAL A 629 -12.20 -10.36 13.85
CA VAL A 629 -11.89 -10.54 12.41
C VAL A 629 -12.74 -9.64 11.51
N TYR A 630 -14.07 -9.82 11.57
CA TYR A 630 -14.99 -9.23 10.59
C TYR A 630 -15.33 -7.77 10.90
N PHE A 631 -15.34 -7.37 12.18
CA PHE A 631 -15.78 -6.04 12.61
C PHE A 631 -14.67 -5.16 13.21
N ALA A 632 -13.44 -5.66 13.37
CA ALA A 632 -12.34 -4.93 14.01
C ALA A 632 -12.70 -4.30 15.37
N GLY A 633 -13.55 -5.00 16.14
CA GLY A 633 -14.04 -4.55 17.44
C GLY A 633 -15.37 -3.78 17.41
N SER A 634 -15.86 -3.34 16.24
CA SER A 634 -17.08 -2.52 16.14
C SER A 634 -18.37 -3.29 15.84
N MET A 635 -18.49 -4.56 16.25
CA MET A 635 -19.79 -5.26 16.28
C MET A 635 -20.67 -4.62 17.36
N SER A 636 -21.81 -4.04 16.97
CA SER A 636 -22.76 -3.48 17.93
C SER A 636 -23.46 -4.56 18.77
N ASP A 637 -23.95 -4.19 19.95
CA ASP A 637 -24.83 -5.05 20.76
C ASP A 637 -26.06 -5.52 19.98
N ALA A 638 -26.58 -4.70 19.05
CA ALA A 638 -27.70 -5.06 18.19
C ALA A 638 -27.32 -6.22 17.24
N THR A 639 -26.17 -6.13 16.57
CA THR A 639 -25.65 -7.21 15.70
C THR A 639 -25.31 -8.46 16.53
N ARG A 640 -24.68 -8.30 17.69
CA ARG A 640 -24.36 -9.44 18.60
C ARG A 640 -25.63 -10.16 19.05
N ASN A 641 -26.63 -9.44 19.53
CA ASN A 641 -27.90 -10.03 19.97
C ASN A 641 -28.65 -10.71 18.81
N ALA A 642 -28.69 -10.09 17.62
CA ALA A 642 -29.30 -10.71 16.44
C ALA A 642 -28.61 -12.02 16.02
N LEU A 643 -27.28 -12.15 16.23
CA LEU A 643 -26.55 -13.40 16.01
C LEU A 643 -26.86 -14.46 17.09
N VAL A 644 -27.03 -14.06 18.36
CA VAL A 644 -27.46 -14.96 19.44
C VAL A 644 -28.88 -15.48 19.20
N ASP A 645 -29.81 -14.60 18.86
CA ASP A 645 -31.19 -14.96 18.53
C ASP A 645 -31.25 -15.90 17.33
N LEU A 646 -30.44 -15.65 16.29
CA LEU A 646 -30.36 -16.52 15.11
C LEU A 646 -29.87 -17.93 15.44
N ASP A 647 -28.80 -18.06 16.25
CA ASP A 647 -28.27 -19.38 16.64
C ASP A 647 -29.31 -20.20 17.43
N SER A 648 -30.16 -19.55 18.22
CA SER A 648 -31.22 -20.21 18.99
C SER A 648 -32.16 -21.07 18.12
N TYR A 649 -32.45 -20.62 16.89
CA TYR A 649 -33.25 -21.38 15.91
C TYR A 649 -32.50 -22.58 15.30
N PHE A 650 -31.16 -22.58 15.36
CA PHE A 650 -30.30 -23.59 14.74
C PHE A 650 -29.60 -24.53 15.72
N LEU A 651 -29.86 -24.43 17.03
CA LEU A 651 -29.31 -25.32 18.08
C LEU A 651 -29.45 -26.82 17.77
N ASN A 652 -30.53 -27.22 17.08
CA ASN A 652 -30.80 -28.61 16.67
C ASN A 652 -30.18 -28.99 15.29
N ARG A 653 -29.19 -28.24 14.80
CA ARG A 653 -28.46 -28.50 13.54
C ARG A 653 -26.99 -28.81 13.80
N SER A 654 -26.26 -29.20 12.75
CA SER A 654 -24.81 -29.40 12.88
C SER A 654 -24.11 -28.08 13.23
N PRO A 655 -22.98 -28.11 13.94
CA PRO A 655 -22.14 -26.93 14.15
C PRO A 655 -21.74 -26.26 12.83
N ALA A 656 -21.51 -27.03 11.76
CA ALA A 656 -21.26 -26.51 10.41
C ALA A 656 -22.46 -25.72 9.84
N ASP A 657 -23.71 -26.19 10.04
CA ASP A 657 -24.91 -25.42 9.69
C ASP A 657 -24.99 -24.10 10.49
N ARG A 658 -24.76 -24.16 11.81
CA ARG A 658 -24.85 -23.00 12.72
C ARG A 658 -23.82 -21.92 12.34
N VAL A 659 -22.54 -22.30 12.22
CA VAL A 659 -21.45 -21.43 11.75
C VAL A 659 -21.79 -20.78 10.41
N SER A 660 -22.32 -21.56 9.45
CA SER A 660 -22.71 -21.03 8.14
C SER A 660 -23.79 -19.94 8.24
N GLN A 661 -24.85 -20.16 9.02
CA GLN A 661 -25.95 -19.20 9.17
C GLN A 661 -25.48 -17.92 9.88
N LEU A 662 -24.62 -18.05 10.89
CA LEU A 662 -24.02 -16.91 11.58
C LEU A 662 -23.12 -16.09 10.64
N LEU A 663 -22.25 -16.74 9.84
CA LEU A 663 -21.41 -16.05 8.85
C LEU A 663 -22.25 -15.35 7.78
N TYR A 664 -23.33 -15.98 7.32
CA TYR A 664 -24.25 -15.36 6.37
C TYR A 664 -24.92 -14.11 6.98
N MET A 665 -25.37 -14.16 8.24
CA MET A 665 -25.92 -12.99 8.92
C MET A 665 -24.88 -11.88 9.15
N VAL A 666 -23.63 -12.23 9.50
CA VAL A 666 -22.50 -11.28 9.51
C VAL A 666 -22.38 -10.60 8.15
N SER A 667 -22.44 -11.35 7.04
CA SER A 667 -22.33 -10.81 5.68
C SER A 667 -23.43 -9.81 5.28
N LEU A 668 -24.58 -9.82 5.98
CA LEU A 668 -25.70 -8.89 5.75
C LEU A 668 -25.73 -7.73 6.75
N SER A 669 -24.96 -7.80 7.84
CA SER A 669 -24.99 -6.77 8.89
C SER A 669 -24.40 -5.43 8.39
N PRO A 670 -25.01 -4.28 8.74
CA PRO A 670 -24.43 -2.97 8.44
C PRO A 670 -23.03 -2.80 9.02
N ASP A 671 -22.84 -3.22 10.28
CA ASP A 671 -21.57 -3.13 11.01
C ASP A 671 -20.43 -3.87 10.29
N PHE A 672 -20.71 -4.99 9.59
CA PHE A 672 -19.71 -5.68 8.77
C PHE A 672 -19.46 -4.96 7.46
N ASN A 673 -20.52 -4.52 6.77
CA ASN A 673 -20.42 -3.86 5.47
C ASN A 673 -19.90 -2.41 5.56
N TYR A 674 -19.78 -1.87 6.77
CA TYR A 674 -19.04 -0.65 7.09
C TYR A 674 -17.55 -0.98 7.38
N GLN A 675 -16.65 -0.16 6.86
CA GLN A 675 -15.24 -0.10 7.22
C GLN A 675 -15.06 1.14 8.08
N ASN A 676 -14.84 0.96 9.37
CA ASN A 676 -14.75 2.04 10.34
C ASN A 676 -13.39 2.73 10.28
#